data_AF-A0A662JIS7-F1
#
_entry.id   AF-A0A662JIS7-F1
#
_cell.length_a   1.000
_cell.length_b   1.000
_cell.length_c   1.000
_cell.angle_alpha   90.00
_cell.angle_beta   90.00
_cell.angle_gamma   90.00
#
_symmetry.space_group_name_H-M   'P 1'
#
loop_
_entity.id
_entity.type
_entity.pdbx_description
1 polymer ?
#
loop_
_entity_poly.entity_id
_entity_poly.type
_entity_poly.pdbx_seq_one_letter_code
_entity_poly.pdbx_strand_id
1 'polypeptide(L)'
;MKQERAADRLLSCLSNPVRLDIVRSLTKESLLSFTDLMRRLGLDVKVDTGRFGYHLRRLIDEGVVRLNPSAKKYELTELGRHIADLISTLEDTAGGARSLVVRTSRLQMEPFNRNKIAEALEREANVPRRLAADIAREAEERILRLNVKYLTAPLIRELVNTILIERGFEDYRHSLTRLGLPVHDVANLVKFSSRLSCPEYLYRRAGEAILAEYTLLKVLPRHVADAHLSGSIHVCDLPGWALRVGSLHHDLRALLRLSRLSFTKEVRLGRVLRALVKLLRAFESHIGVGQGVEFFNVILAPFVRGLSLEEVKEELSYFINELNWAYGYRRHLGPAASLGIEFTIPRGLSALESPQGDLYGEYEEEAQLIVEALLNLLMEGSPEGGVYVTPQVIVALRSLHLSSRAEELFRKAHEACARWGIPCFVNLTVGWQGEGASYSALFSRLGSEWRGDWELDTLRAGCMGEVAVNVPRLAYEAGGSDELFMEGLWDRVETAVNAFLVKRDSIAEGLSEGLLPMLSSPFEDGYYLRLDACSFNVSMVGLPEAVKAHTGEYPHESRLASSFAVKVLRSLETYLNKLSGETGLRLLASVAPCEDPSARFALADTKRFDKFKLVFQGSREKPYYTVNQPSVRSTYMPLKRRAKLEGVFHSLTLGGHVMLLGIGDVALEDLTILTRRLFEEYGVGALAYDKALTSCSSCQRIFNGLKTRCPSCGASGRTITYYGRSSPLYKPSVLWSPEERDSITRAYRYEL
;
A
#
# COMPACT_ATOMS: atom_id res chain seq x y z
N MET A 1 -67.06 51.21 -11.73
CA MET A 1 -66.96 52.15 -10.58
C MET A 1 -66.87 51.53 -9.17
N LYS A 2 -67.74 50.62 -8.67
CA LYS A 2 -67.61 50.08 -7.29
C LYS A 2 -66.50 49.01 -7.10
N GLN A 3 -66.15 48.25 -8.14
CA GLN A 3 -65.06 47.24 -8.11
C GLN A 3 -63.67 47.84 -8.38
N GLU A 4 -63.55 48.87 -9.24
CA GLU A 4 -62.27 49.50 -9.61
C GLU A 4 -61.52 50.17 -8.45
N ARG A 5 -62.19 50.44 -7.32
CA ARG A 5 -61.56 51.02 -6.10
C ARG A 5 -61.45 50.03 -4.93
N ALA A 6 -61.70 48.74 -5.15
CA ALA A 6 -61.58 47.73 -4.09
C ALA A 6 -60.10 47.47 -3.74
N ALA A 7 -59.25 47.32 -4.76
CA ALA A 7 -57.81 47.15 -4.58
C ALA A 7 -57.16 48.36 -3.89
N ASP A 8 -57.51 49.59 -4.30
CA ASP A 8 -56.98 50.83 -3.69
C ASP A 8 -57.34 50.96 -2.22
N ARG A 9 -58.58 50.60 -1.84
CA ARG A 9 -59.03 50.61 -0.44
C ARG A 9 -58.30 49.57 0.39
N LEU A 10 -58.10 48.38 -0.16
CA LEU A 10 -57.37 47.30 0.48
C LEU A 10 -55.88 47.65 0.68
N LEU A 11 -55.21 48.18 -0.36
CA LEU A 11 -53.81 48.61 -0.28
C LEU A 11 -53.63 49.80 0.68
N SER A 12 -54.56 50.76 0.68
CA SER A 12 -54.62 51.84 1.68
C SER A 12 -54.91 51.31 3.09
N CYS A 13 -55.61 50.18 3.19
CA CYS A 13 -55.84 49.51 4.47
C CYS A 13 -54.56 48.84 4.98
N LEU A 14 -53.79 48.22 4.11
CA LEU A 14 -52.59 47.48 4.47
C LEU A 14 -51.33 48.36 4.56
N SER A 15 -51.37 49.62 4.11
CA SER A 15 -50.21 50.53 4.20
C SER A 15 -49.82 50.96 5.62
N ASN A 16 -50.62 50.62 6.64
CA ASN A 16 -50.33 50.98 8.02
C ASN A 16 -49.65 49.81 8.77
N PRO A 17 -48.56 50.07 9.51
CA PRO A 17 -47.73 49.02 10.12
C PRO A 17 -48.49 48.17 11.14
N VAL A 18 -49.33 48.77 11.98
CA VAL A 18 -50.11 48.04 13.01
C VAL A 18 -51.05 47.03 12.36
N ARG A 19 -51.64 47.37 11.20
CA ARG A 19 -52.54 46.48 10.46
C ARG A 19 -51.79 45.33 9.79
N LEU A 20 -50.61 45.58 9.25
CA LEU A 20 -49.73 44.52 8.72
C LEU A 20 -49.30 43.56 9.84
N ASP A 21 -48.94 44.07 11.00
CA ASP A 21 -48.48 43.23 12.10
C ASP A 21 -49.60 42.37 12.72
N ILE A 22 -50.86 42.85 12.68
CA ILE A 22 -52.04 42.02 13.00
C ILE A 22 -52.14 40.84 12.02
N VAL A 23 -52.03 41.10 10.71
CA VAL A 23 -52.08 40.05 9.68
C VAL A 23 -50.93 39.06 9.85
N ARG A 24 -49.70 39.53 10.09
CA ARG A 24 -48.52 38.68 10.38
C ARG A 24 -48.73 37.81 11.63
N SER A 25 -49.32 38.38 12.67
CA SER A 25 -49.60 37.66 13.93
C SER A 25 -50.62 36.55 13.74
N LEU A 26 -51.68 36.80 12.96
CA LEU A 26 -52.71 35.81 12.63
C LEU A 26 -52.26 34.77 11.59
N THR A 27 -51.20 35.07 10.84
CA THR A 27 -50.55 34.08 9.95
C THR A 27 -49.73 33.08 10.77
N LYS A 28 -49.05 33.55 11.82
CA LYS A 28 -48.26 32.69 12.73
C LYS A 28 -49.13 31.83 13.64
N GLU A 29 -50.29 32.35 14.06
CA GLU A 29 -51.27 31.59 14.84
C GLU A 29 -52.67 31.96 14.39
N SER A 30 -53.41 30.97 13.91
CA SER A 30 -54.65 31.17 13.16
C SER A 30 -55.81 31.75 13.98
N LEU A 31 -55.75 31.70 15.32
CA LEU A 31 -56.82 32.13 16.22
C LEU A 31 -56.26 32.88 17.44
N LEU A 32 -56.42 34.20 17.47
CA LEU A 32 -55.93 35.05 18.57
C LEU A 32 -57.04 35.91 19.18
N SER A 33 -57.05 36.08 20.51
CA SER A 33 -57.98 37.02 21.15
C SER A 33 -57.53 38.47 20.95
N PHE A 34 -58.41 39.43 21.23
CA PHE A 34 -58.09 40.87 21.18
C PHE A 34 -56.84 41.21 22.03
N THR A 35 -56.79 40.67 23.25
CA THR A 35 -55.69 40.88 24.20
C THR A 35 -54.40 40.19 23.75
N ASP A 36 -54.50 39.01 23.12
CA ASP A 36 -53.34 38.29 22.61
C ASP A 36 -52.69 39.05 21.45
N LEU A 37 -53.50 39.63 20.55
CA LEU A 37 -53.00 40.47 19.46
C LEU A 37 -52.28 41.71 20.00
N MET A 38 -52.89 42.44 20.95
CA MET A 38 -52.25 43.61 21.55
C MET A 38 -50.92 43.26 22.23
N ARG A 39 -50.87 42.16 22.98
CA ARG A 39 -49.66 41.71 23.66
C ARG A 39 -48.53 41.37 22.68
N ARG A 40 -48.86 40.72 21.55
CA ARG A 40 -47.88 40.37 20.50
C ARG A 40 -47.31 41.60 19.78
N LEU A 41 -48.12 42.64 19.67
CA LEU A 41 -47.75 43.91 19.05
C LEU A 41 -46.99 44.84 20.02
N GLY A 42 -46.79 44.42 21.27
CA GLY A 42 -46.14 45.24 22.31
C GLY A 42 -46.95 46.47 22.70
N LEU A 43 -48.28 46.46 22.48
CA LEU A 43 -49.17 47.59 22.78
C LEU A 43 -49.68 47.52 24.21
N ASP A 44 -49.79 48.67 24.88
CA ASP A 44 -50.29 48.73 26.25
C ASP A 44 -51.82 48.64 26.26
N VAL A 45 -52.36 47.64 26.98
CA VAL A 45 -53.80 47.37 27.06
C VAL A 45 -54.58 48.53 27.73
N LYS A 46 -53.94 49.37 28.54
CA LYS A 46 -54.60 50.54 29.16
C LYS A 46 -54.58 51.79 28.29
N VAL A 47 -53.57 51.93 27.43
CA VAL A 47 -53.33 53.16 26.65
C VAL A 47 -53.78 53.00 25.20
N ASP A 48 -53.48 51.87 24.56
CA ASP A 48 -53.61 51.68 23.11
C ASP A 48 -54.91 51.00 22.68
N THR A 49 -55.77 50.58 23.62
CA THR A 49 -56.96 49.77 23.33
C THR A 49 -57.91 50.41 22.31
N GLY A 50 -58.18 51.71 22.42
CA GLY A 50 -59.05 52.42 21.48
C GLY A 50 -58.46 52.50 20.07
N ARG A 51 -57.16 52.80 19.99
CA ARG A 51 -56.42 52.91 18.72
C ARG A 51 -56.24 51.56 18.03
N PHE A 52 -55.88 50.53 18.79
CA PHE A 52 -55.77 49.17 18.29
C PHE A 52 -57.12 48.63 17.80
N GLY A 53 -58.20 48.88 18.56
CA GLY A 53 -59.56 48.53 18.17
C GLY A 53 -60.00 49.16 16.85
N TYR A 54 -59.61 50.40 16.59
CA TYR A 54 -59.83 51.06 15.29
C TYR A 54 -59.12 50.33 14.13
N HIS A 55 -57.85 49.97 14.31
CA HIS A 55 -57.07 49.28 13.28
C HIS A 55 -57.59 47.87 12.99
N LEU A 56 -57.96 47.12 14.03
CA LEU A 56 -58.54 45.79 13.90
C LEU A 56 -59.91 45.84 13.22
N ARG A 57 -60.77 46.80 13.60
CA ARG A 57 -62.08 46.99 12.96
C ARG A 57 -61.94 47.29 11.47
N ARG A 58 -60.98 48.13 11.10
CA ARG A 58 -60.73 48.47 9.69
C ARG A 58 -60.26 47.27 8.85
N LEU A 59 -59.57 46.29 9.45
CA LEU A 59 -59.24 45.02 8.79
C LEU A 59 -60.46 44.09 8.65
N ILE A 60 -61.42 44.18 9.57
CA ILE A 60 -62.68 43.44 9.52
C ILE A 60 -63.60 44.03 8.45
N ASP A 61 -63.72 45.37 8.40
CA ASP A 61 -64.56 46.08 7.44
C ASP A 61 -64.12 45.84 5.98
N GLU A 62 -62.80 45.71 5.75
CA GLU A 62 -62.23 45.36 4.43
C GLU A 62 -62.15 43.84 4.19
N GLY A 63 -62.70 43.03 5.10
CA GLY A 63 -62.82 41.57 4.93
C GLY A 63 -61.51 40.80 4.99
N VAL A 64 -60.44 41.36 5.58
CA VAL A 64 -59.13 40.71 5.74
C VAL A 64 -59.09 39.82 6.98
N VAL A 65 -59.74 40.25 8.05
CA VAL A 65 -59.84 39.54 9.33
C VAL A 65 -61.32 39.33 9.67
N ARG A 66 -61.66 38.23 10.34
CA ARG A 66 -63.01 38.03 10.90
C ARG A 66 -62.95 37.56 12.34
N LEU A 67 -63.99 37.86 13.11
CA LEU A 67 -64.20 37.31 14.44
C LEU A 67 -64.87 35.94 14.31
N ASN A 68 -64.21 34.89 14.78
CA ASN A 68 -64.78 33.54 14.85
C ASN A 68 -65.79 33.49 16.02
N PRO A 69 -67.11 33.32 15.77
CA PRO A 69 -68.14 33.41 16.80
C PRO A 69 -68.03 32.32 17.86
N SER A 70 -67.59 31.12 17.48
CA SER A 70 -67.47 29.97 18.38
C SER A 70 -66.26 30.10 19.31
N ALA A 71 -65.14 30.62 18.80
CA ALA A 71 -63.91 30.76 19.56
C ALA A 71 -63.75 32.11 20.29
N LYS A 72 -64.58 33.11 19.96
CA LYS A 72 -64.42 34.52 20.39
C LYS A 72 -63.01 35.08 20.10
N LYS A 73 -62.38 34.60 19.03
CA LYS A 73 -61.02 34.94 18.59
C LYS A 73 -61.04 35.40 17.13
N TYR A 74 -60.06 36.19 16.73
CA TYR A 74 -59.91 36.68 15.37
C TYR A 74 -59.09 35.70 14.54
N GLU A 75 -59.43 35.56 13.27
CA GLU A 75 -58.76 34.74 12.27
C GLU A 75 -58.69 35.46 10.92
N LEU A 76 -57.77 35.06 10.05
CA LEU A 76 -57.71 35.55 8.67
C LEU A 76 -58.87 34.96 7.85
N THR A 77 -59.47 35.79 7.00
CA THR A 77 -60.36 35.32 5.94
C THR A 77 -59.55 34.68 4.80
N GLU A 78 -60.22 34.12 3.79
CA GLU A 78 -59.55 33.61 2.58
C GLU A 78 -58.77 34.72 1.85
N LEU A 79 -59.38 35.91 1.73
CA LEU A 79 -58.72 37.11 1.22
C LEU A 79 -57.52 37.51 2.08
N GLY A 80 -57.67 37.46 3.42
CA GLY A 80 -56.58 37.74 4.35
C GLY A 80 -55.40 36.79 4.25
N ARG A 81 -55.64 35.51 3.94
CA ARG A 81 -54.58 34.52 3.68
C ARG A 81 -53.84 34.81 2.37
N HIS A 82 -54.56 35.07 1.28
CA HIS A 82 -53.93 35.45 0.00
C HIS A 82 -53.09 36.73 0.13
N ILE A 83 -53.55 37.70 0.93
CA ILE A 83 -52.81 38.93 1.23
C ILE A 83 -51.54 38.62 2.04
N ALA A 84 -51.63 37.75 3.05
CA ALA A 84 -50.48 37.35 3.86
C ALA A 84 -49.40 36.66 3.01
N ASP A 85 -49.80 35.77 2.10
CA ASP A 85 -48.88 35.11 1.16
C ASP A 85 -48.22 36.11 0.20
N LEU A 86 -49.00 37.08 -0.30
CA LEU A 86 -48.48 38.14 -1.17
C LEU A 86 -47.51 39.07 -0.42
N ILE A 87 -47.79 39.40 0.85
CA ILE A 87 -46.88 40.16 1.71
C ILE A 87 -45.58 39.37 1.95
N SER A 88 -45.67 38.07 2.27
CA SER A 88 -44.49 37.21 2.42
C SER A 88 -43.66 37.18 1.14
N THR A 89 -44.31 37.01 -0.02
CA THR A 89 -43.66 37.00 -1.33
C THR A 89 -42.96 38.33 -1.63
N LEU A 90 -43.61 39.46 -1.33
CA LEU A 90 -43.03 40.78 -1.49
C LEU A 90 -41.87 41.04 -0.51
N GLU A 91 -41.95 40.55 0.73
CA GLU A 91 -40.88 40.61 1.72
C GLU A 91 -39.68 39.74 1.31
N ASP A 92 -39.94 38.55 0.75
CA ASP A 92 -38.90 37.66 0.19
C ASP A 92 -38.22 38.28 -1.04
N THR A 93 -38.98 39.02 -1.86
CA THR A 93 -38.49 39.69 -3.07
C THR A 93 -37.75 41.01 -2.75
N ALA A 94 -38.28 41.81 -1.82
CA ALA A 94 -37.70 43.10 -1.42
C ALA A 94 -36.54 42.94 -0.40
N GLY A 95 -36.55 41.86 0.37
CA GLY A 95 -35.55 41.53 1.39
C GLY A 95 -34.22 41.02 0.85
N GLY A 96 -33.98 41.09 -0.47
CA GLY A 96 -32.69 40.79 -1.08
C GLY A 96 -32.10 39.48 -0.60
N ALA A 97 -32.78 38.37 -0.90
CA ALA A 97 -32.27 37.01 -0.75
C ALA A 97 -31.59 36.68 0.61
N ARG A 98 -32.26 35.86 1.41
CA ARG A 98 -31.52 34.74 2.05
C ARG A 98 -31.10 33.76 0.94
N SER A 99 -30.30 34.22 -0.03
CA SER A 99 -29.70 33.32 -1.00
C SER A 99 -28.77 32.43 -0.18
N LEU A 100 -29.13 31.16 -0.08
CA LEU A 100 -28.23 30.17 0.47
C LEU A 100 -26.92 30.30 -0.30
N VAL A 101 -25.84 30.62 0.40
CA VAL A 101 -24.51 30.71 -0.21
C VAL A 101 -23.81 29.38 -0.02
N VAL A 102 -23.22 28.88 -1.09
CA VAL A 102 -22.48 27.62 -1.12
C VAL A 102 -20.99 27.92 -1.25
N ARG A 103 -20.17 27.39 -0.32
CA ARG A 103 -18.72 27.29 -0.56
C ARG A 103 -18.46 26.11 -1.48
N THR A 104 -17.99 26.41 -2.68
CA THR A 104 -17.67 25.40 -3.69
C THR A 104 -16.39 24.63 -3.34
N SER A 105 -16.14 23.53 -4.04
CA SER A 105 -14.90 22.76 -3.94
C SER A 105 -13.66 23.57 -4.32
N ARG A 106 -13.82 24.68 -5.06
CA ARG A 106 -12.76 25.65 -5.39
C ARG A 106 -12.57 26.74 -4.34
N LEU A 107 -13.17 26.59 -3.16
CA LEU A 107 -13.13 27.53 -2.04
C LEU A 107 -13.74 28.91 -2.35
N GLN A 108 -14.63 28.99 -3.34
CA GLN A 108 -15.36 30.22 -3.70
C GLN A 108 -16.78 30.20 -3.11
N MET A 109 -17.31 31.40 -2.82
CA MET A 109 -18.67 31.58 -2.31
C MET A 109 -19.59 31.93 -3.48
N GLU A 110 -20.60 31.10 -3.72
CA GLU A 110 -21.52 31.26 -4.85
C GLU A 110 -22.98 31.06 -4.39
N PRO A 111 -23.97 31.67 -5.06
CA PRO A 111 -25.36 31.39 -4.76
C PRO A 111 -25.70 29.93 -5.09
N PHE A 112 -26.56 29.32 -4.26
CA PHE A 112 -27.05 27.95 -4.49
C PHE A 112 -27.71 27.84 -5.88
N ASN A 113 -27.34 26.80 -6.63
CA ASN A 113 -27.90 26.52 -7.94
C ASN A 113 -28.08 25.00 -8.12
N ARG A 114 -29.35 24.57 -8.22
CA ARG A 114 -29.74 23.16 -8.42
C ARG A 114 -29.10 22.53 -9.67
N ASN A 115 -28.94 23.30 -10.75
CA ASN A 115 -28.45 22.75 -12.02
C ASN A 115 -27.03 22.19 -11.87
N LYS A 116 -26.22 22.79 -10.98
CA LYS A 116 -24.88 22.28 -10.67
C LYS A 116 -24.90 20.90 -10.01
N ILE A 117 -25.97 20.56 -9.29
CA ILE A 117 -26.15 19.22 -8.72
C ILE A 117 -26.45 18.22 -9.83
N ALA A 118 -27.39 18.55 -10.73
CA ALA A 118 -27.74 17.70 -11.87
C ALA A 118 -26.53 17.49 -12.81
N GLU A 119 -25.83 18.56 -13.17
CA GLU A 119 -24.61 18.51 -13.99
C GLU A 119 -23.51 17.65 -13.33
N ALA A 120 -23.34 17.74 -12.01
CA ALA A 120 -22.38 16.90 -11.29
C ALA A 120 -22.78 15.42 -11.32
N LEU A 121 -24.07 15.09 -11.15
CA LEU A 121 -24.59 13.73 -11.24
C LEU A 121 -24.40 13.13 -12.64
N GLU A 122 -24.68 13.91 -13.68
CA GLU A 122 -24.46 13.51 -15.07
C GLU A 122 -22.97 13.29 -15.36
N ARG A 123 -22.12 14.24 -14.99
CA ARG A 123 -20.69 14.23 -15.33
C ARG A 123 -19.87 13.23 -14.53
N GLU A 124 -20.12 13.11 -13.23
CA GLU A 124 -19.26 12.33 -12.32
C GLU A 124 -19.77 10.91 -12.10
N ALA A 125 -21.08 10.67 -12.23
CA ALA A 125 -21.70 9.38 -11.99
C ALA A 125 -22.50 8.84 -13.18
N ASN A 126 -22.47 9.50 -14.34
CA ASN A 126 -23.21 9.13 -15.54
C ASN A 126 -24.72 8.91 -15.30
N VAL A 127 -25.30 9.65 -14.36
CA VAL A 127 -26.74 9.57 -14.07
C VAL A 127 -27.52 10.11 -15.26
N PRO A 128 -28.56 9.42 -15.77
CA PRO A 128 -29.37 9.93 -16.86
C PRO A 128 -29.96 11.31 -16.56
N ARG A 129 -29.86 12.25 -17.51
CA ARG A 129 -30.25 13.66 -17.35
C ARG A 129 -31.59 13.91 -16.65
N ARG A 130 -32.64 13.14 -17.00
CA ARG A 130 -33.96 13.25 -16.34
C ARG A 130 -33.90 12.88 -14.87
N LEU A 131 -33.27 11.74 -14.56
CA LEU A 131 -33.09 11.26 -13.19
C LEU A 131 -32.21 12.21 -12.37
N ALA A 132 -31.13 12.74 -12.97
CA ALA A 132 -30.26 13.72 -12.34
C ALA A 132 -31.02 15.01 -11.96
N ALA A 133 -31.88 15.52 -12.87
CA ALA A 133 -32.71 16.68 -12.61
C ALA A 133 -33.75 16.43 -11.48
N ASP A 134 -34.33 15.24 -11.43
CA ASP A 134 -35.29 14.87 -10.39
C ASP A 134 -34.62 14.72 -9.01
N ILE A 135 -33.45 14.09 -8.93
CA ILE A 135 -32.66 14.01 -7.70
C ILE A 135 -32.21 15.40 -7.24
N ALA A 136 -31.77 16.26 -8.18
CA ALA A 136 -31.37 17.63 -7.87
C ALA A 136 -32.54 18.48 -7.34
N ARG A 137 -33.75 18.27 -7.86
CA ARG A 137 -34.98 18.92 -7.36
C ARG A 137 -35.26 18.52 -5.92
N GLU A 138 -35.22 17.21 -5.63
CA GLU A 138 -35.41 16.74 -4.26
C GLU A 138 -34.31 17.25 -3.31
N ALA A 139 -33.06 17.26 -3.76
CA ALA A 139 -31.95 17.80 -2.97
C ALA A 139 -32.17 19.28 -2.65
N GLU A 140 -32.59 20.10 -3.61
CA GLU A 140 -32.97 21.50 -3.41
C GLU A 140 -34.09 21.64 -2.36
N GLU A 141 -35.17 20.86 -2.49
CA GLU A 141 -36.28 20.90 -1.54
C GLU A 141 -35.85 20.54 -0.11
N ARG A 142 -34.95 19.56 0.05
CA ARG A 142 -34.40 19.18 1.37
C ARG A 142 -33.46 20.25 1.91
N ILE A 143 -32.62 20.86 1.06
CA ILE A 143 -31.67 21.93 1.43
C ILE A 143 -32.40 23.17 1.91
N LEU A 144 -33.43 23.62 1.17
CA LEU A 144 -34.19 24.82 1.53
C LEU A 144 -34.94 24.64 2.85
N ARG A 145 -35.38 23.41 3.18
CA ARG A 145 -36.00 23.07 4.47
C ARG A 145 -35.06 23.18 5.67
N LEU A 146 -33.74 23.09 5.48
CA LEU A 146 -32.78 23.22 6.59
C LEU A 146 -32.69 24.65 7.13
N ASN A 147 -33.20 25.67 6.41
CA ASN A 147 -33.19 27.09 6.79
C ASN A 147 -31.79 27.60 7.21
N VAL A 148 -30.75 27.09 6.55
CA VAL A 148 -29.35 27.47 6.77
C VAL A 148 -28.96 28.60 5.81
N LYS A 149 -28.11 29.52 6.29
CA LYS A 149 -27.60 30.62 5.45
C LYS A 149 -26.44 30.19 4.54
N TYR A 150 -25.80 29.07 4.88
CA TYR A 150 -24.53 28.65 4.29
C TYR A 150 -24.42 27.13 4.26
N LEU A 151 -23.93 26.59 3.13
CA LEU A 151 -23.56 25.19 2.99
C LEU A 151 -22.22 25.05 2.24
N THR A 152 -21.65 23.86 2.29
CA THR A 152 -20.47 23.52 1.50
C THR A 152 -20.84 22.49 0.44
N ALA A 153 -20.15 22.51 -0.71
CA ALA A 153 -20.37 21.51 -1.75
C ALA A 153 -20.25 20.05 -1.26
N PRO A 154 -19.30 19.68 -0.36
CA PRO A 154 -19.29 18.35 0.25
C PRO A 154 -20.56 18.01 1.02
N LEU A 155 -21.11 18.95 1.80
CA LEU A 155 -22.34 18.67 2.57
C LEU A 155 -23.57 18.52 1.68
N ILE A 156 -23.63 19.28 0.58
CA ILE A 156 -24.64 19.09 -0.47
C ILE A 156 -24.50 17.69 -1.10
N ARG A 157 -23.27 17.27 -1.38
CA ARG A 157 -22.99 15.93 -1.92
C ARG A 157 -23.42 14.82 -0.96
N GLU A 158 -23.17 14.95 0.35
CA GLU A 158 -23.65 13.97 1.33
C GLU A 158 -25.18 13.84 1.31
N LEU A 159 -25.90 14.96 1.23
CA LEU A 159 -27.37 14.92 1.13
C LEU A 159 -27.84 14.23 -0.17
N VAL A 160 -27.18 14.51 -1.29
CA VAL A 160 -27.46 13.85 -2.57
C VAL A 160 -27.18 12.35 -2.49
N ASN A 161 -26.08 11.94 -1.86
CA ASN A 161 -25.75 10.54 -1.62
C ASN A 161 -26.82 9.84 -0.76
N THR A 162 -27.36 10.53 0.26
CA THR A 162 -28.48 10.01 1.05
C THR A 162 -29.72 9.77 0.18
N ILE A 163 -30.08 10.72 -0.70
CA ILE A 163 -31.22 10.57 -1.63
C ILE A 163 -30.99 9.38 -2.58
N LEU A 164 -29.77 9.21 -3.09
CA LEU A 164 -29.43 8.07 -3.94
C LEU A 164 -29.64 6.74 -3.22
N ILE A 165 -29.18 6.62 -1.97
CA ILE A 165 -29.36 5.40 -1.16
C ILE A 165 -30.83 5.13 -0.87
N GLU A 166 -31.59 6.15 -0.44
CA GLU A 166 -33.02 6.02 -0.14
C GLU A 166 -33.85 5.56 -1.36
N ARG A 167 -33.39 5.90 -2.56
CA ARG A 167 -34.00 5.48 -3.84
C ARG A 167 -33.41 4.19 -4.42
N GLY A 168 -32.49 3.52 -3.72
CA GLY A 168 -31.87 2.26 -4.15
C GLY A 168 -30.81 2.41 -5.26
N PHE A 169 -30.29 3.61 -5.49
CA PHE A 169 -29.29 3.91 -6.50
C PHE A 169 -27.85 3.88 -5.96
N GLU A 170 -27.47 2.75 -5.37
CA GLU A 170 -26.16 2.57 -4.71
C GLU A 170 -24.98 2.73 -5.67
N ASP A 171 -25.11 2.30 -6.92
CA ASP A 171 -24.04 2.37 -7.93
C ASP A 171 -23.67 3.83 -8.31
N TYR A 172 -24.67 4.71 -8.42
CA TYR A 172 -24.41 6.14 -8.63
C TYR A 172 -23.78 6.76 -7.38
N ARG A 173 -24.20 6.34 -6.18
CA ARG A 173 -23.58 6.78 -4.93
C ARG A 173 -22.11 6.36 -4.85
N HIS A 174 -21.77 5.14 -5.27
CA HIS A 174 -20.38 4.69 -5.30
C HIS A 174 -19.52 5.62 -6.16
N SER A 175 -20.01 6.03 -7.31
CA SER A 175 -19.30 6.93 -8.24
C SER A 175 -19.09 8.36 -7.69
N LEU A 176 -19.95 8.81 -6.77
CA LEU A 176 -19.83 10.14 -6.13
C LEU A 176 -19.03 10.12 -4.83
N THR A 177 -18.56 8.94 -4.39
CA THR A 177 -17.85 8.80 -3.12
C THR A 177 -16.61 9.66 -3.12
N ARG A 178 -16.48 10.49 -2.08
CA ARG A 178 -15.30 11.33 -1.91
C ARG A 178 -14.23 10.56 -1.16
N LEU A 179 -13.07 10.43 -1.78
CA LEU A 179 -11.88 9.88 -1.14
C LEU A 179 -11.20 10.93 -0.27
N GLY A 180 -10.79 10.54 0.93
CA GLY A 180 -10.13 11.45 1.86
C GLY A 180 -9.97 10.85 3.25
N LEU A 181 -9.14 11.50 4.06
CA LEU A 181 -8.92 11.10 5.44
C LEU A 181 -9.78 11.92 6.41
N PRO A 182 -10.32 11.30 7.48
CA PRO A 182 -10.91 12.03 8.59
C PRO A 182 -9.92 13.05 9.18
N VAL A 183 -10.42 14.22 9.57
CA VAL A 183 -9.59 15.30 10.15
C VAL A 183 -8.78 14.81 11.36
N HIS A 184 -9.39 13.95 12.19
CA HIS A 184 -8.72 13.33 13.33
C HIS A 184 -7.51 12.49 12.93
N ASP A 185 -7.62 11.72 11.85
CA ASP A 185 -6.56 10.83 11.38
C ASP A 185 -5.41 11.63 10.76
N VAL A 186 -5.72 12.68 10.00
CA VAL A 186 -4.72 13.64 9.52
C VAL A 186 -3.98 14.28 10.70
N ALA A 187 -4.69 14.73 11.74
CA ALA A 187 -4.07 15.31 12.93
C ALA A 187 -3.15 14.30 13.65
N ASN A 188 -3.50 13.02 13.68
CA ASN A 188 -2.66 11.97 14.25
C ASN A 188 -1.44 11.66 13.38
N LEU A 189 -1.59 11.62 12.05
CA LEU A 189 -0.47 11.48 11.12
C LEU A 189 0.53 12.63 11.25
N VAL A 190 0.05 13.87 11.41
CA VAL A 190 0.91 15.04 11.67
C VAL A 190 1.72 14.84 12.96
N LYS A 191 1.06 14.48 14.08
CA LYS A 191 1.75 14.21 15.36
C LYS A 191 2.78 13.10 15.24
N PHE A 192 2.47 12.02 14.52
CA PHE A 192 3.37 10.89 14.33
C PHE A 192 4.57 11.27 13.44
N SER A 193 4.33 11.98 12.34
CA SER A 193 5.37 12.55 11.48
C SER A 193 6.31 13.48 12.24
N SER A 194 5.79 14.32 13.16
CA SER A 194 6.62 15.15 14.03
C SER A 194 7.52 14.33 14.96
N ARG A 195 7.06 13.18 15.48
CA ARG A 195 7.88 12.28 16.31
C ARG A 195 9.00 11.60 15.51
N LEU A 196 8.79 11.38 14.21
CA LEU A 196 9.79 10.84 13.30
C LEU A 196 10.71 11.92 12.70
N SER A 197 10.41 13.21 12.93
CA SER A 197 11.05 14.34 12.25
C SER A 197 11.05 14.21 10.72
N CYS A 198 9.94 13.74 10.14
CA CYS A 198 9.86 13.42 8.72
C CYS A 198 8.52 13.86 8.08
N PRO A 199 8.44 15.08 7.51
CA PRO A 199 7.24 15.57 6.82
C PRO A 199 6.87 14.73 5.59
N GLU A 200 7.87 14.17 4.89
CA GLU A 200 7.64 13.31 3.72
C GLU A 200 6.78 12.09 4.06
N TYR A 201 6.95 11.54 5.26
CA TYR A 201 6.12 10.46 5.76
C TYR A 201 4.63 10.84 5.80
N LEU A 202 4.29 12.08 6.16
CA LEU A 202 2.90 12.56 6.21
C LEU A 202 2.27 12.58 4.82
N TYR A 203 2.93 13.26 3.85
CA TYR A 203 2.39 13.39 2.49
C TYR A 203 2.18 12.03 1.84
N ARG A 204 3.18 11.15 1.98
CA ARG A 204 3.11 9.80 1.44
C ARG A 204 2.00 8.97 2.08
N ARG A 205 1.91 8.91 3.41
CA ARG A 205 0.85 8.13 4.09
C ARG A 205 -0.55 8.65 3.79
N ALA A 206 -0.71 9.97 3.68
CA ALA A 206 -1.98 10.56 3.30
C ALA A 206 -2.38 10.18 1.86
N GLY A 207 -1.43 10.27 0.92
CA GLY A 207 -1.64 9.85 -0.46
C GLY A 207 -1.91 8.35 -0.60
N GLU A 208 -1.11 7.50 0.07
CA GLU A 208 -1.28 6.05 0.08
C GLU A 208 -2.66 5.64 0.59
N ALA A 209 -3.17 6.26 1.66
CA ALA A 209 -4.49 5.95 2.19
C ALA A 209 -5.62 6.29 1.19
N ILE A 210 -5.52 7.44 0.52
CA ILE A 210 -6.51 7.87 -0.49
C ILE A 210 -6.47 6.93 -1.70
N LEU A 211 -5.28 6.57 -2.17
CA LEU A 211 -5.12 5.69 -3.33
C LEU A 211 -5.51 4.23 -3.03
N ALA A 212 -5.31 3.76 -1.79
CA ALA A 212 -5.82 2.46 -1.36
C ALA A 212 -7.36 2.40 -1.42
N GLU A 213 -8.02 3.46 -0.97
CA GLU A 213 -9.48 3.57 -1.02
C GLU A 213 -9.99 3.65 -2.48
N TYR A 214 -9.32 4.45 -3.32
CA TYR A 214 -9.58 4.47 -4.77
C TYR A 214 -9.47 3.08 -5.39
N THR A 215 -8.41 2.35 -5.03
CA THR A 215 -8.15 1.02 -5.58
C THR A 215 -9.24 0.03 -5.20
N LEU A 216 -9.68 0.01 -3.93
CA LEU A 216 -10.74 -0.88 -3.46
C LEU A 216 -12.12 -0.54 -4.05
N LEU A 217 -12.41 0.74 -4.26
CA LEU A 217 -13.74 1.19 -4.70
C LEU A 217 -13.90 1.20 -6.22
N LYS A 218 -12.83 1.47 -6.97
CA LYS A 218 -12.91 1.75 -8.41
C LYS A 218 -12.05 0.85 -9.28
N VAL A 219 -10.86 0.47 -8.82
CA VAL A 219 -9.92 -0.31 -9.63
C VAL A 219 -10.24 -1.79 -9.54
N LEU A 220 -10.32 -2.33 -8.32
CA LEU A 220 -10.50 -3.76 -8.10
C LEU A 220 -11.97 -4.16 -8.28
N PRO A 221 -12.23 -5.38 -8.79
CA PRO A 221 -13.56 -5.97 -8.75
C PRO A 221 -14.06 -6.10 -7.30
N ARG A 222 -15.37 -5.94 -7.09
CA ARG A 222 -15.97 -5.91 -5.75
C ARG A 222 -15.63 -7.14 -4.91
N HIS A 223 -15.68 -8.34 -5.48
CA HIS A 223 -15.35 -9.58 -4.76
C HIS A 223 -13.88 -9.64 -4.34
N VAL A 224 -12.96 -9.07 -5.12
CA VAL A 224 -11.54 -8.97 -4.76
C VAL A 224 -11.34 -7.97 -3.62
N ALA A 225 -12.00 -6.82 -3.68
CA ALA A 225 -11.97 -5.82 -2.62
C ALA A 225 -12.54 -6.39 -1.30
N ASP A 226 -13.68 -7.09 -1.37
CA ASP A 226 -14.30 -7.74 -0.22
C ASP A 226 -13.41 -8.85 0.37
N ALA A 227 -12.72 -9.63 -0.48
CA ALA A 227 -11.77 -10.64 -0.04
C ALA A 227 -10.53 -10.00 0.65
N HIS A 228 -10.05 -8.84 0.16
CA HIS A 228 -9.00 -8.07 0.82
C HIS A 228 -9.46 -7.55 2.19
N LEU A 229 -10.62 -6.89 2.24
CA LEU A 229 -11.16 -6.25 3.43
C LEU A 229 -11.52 -7.25 4.52
N SER A 230 -12.04 -8.41 4.14
CA SER A 230 -12.34 -9.51 5.07
C SER A 230 -11.09 -10.21 5.62
N GLY A 231 -9.91 -9.96 5.03
CA GLY A 231 -8.67 -10.66 5.38
C GLY A 231 -8.58 -12.08 4.84
N SER A 232 -9.32 -12.39 3.77
CA SER A 232 -9.19 -13.68 3.06
C SER A 232 -7.94 -13.68 2.16
N ILE A 233 -7.66 -12.54 1.55
CA ILE A 233 -6.44 -12.27 0.78
C ILE A 233 -5.85 -10.92 1.18
N HIS A 234 -4.65 -10.64 0.70
CA HIS A 234 -3.98 -9.36 0.80
C HIS A 234 -3.37 -9.01 -0.55
N VAL A 235 -3.91 -7.97 -1.18
CA VAL A 235 -3.36 -7.37 -2.39
C VAL A 235 -2.21 -6.47 -1.95
N CYS A 236 -0.98 -6.85 -2.30
CA CYS A 236 0.22 -6.14 -1.87
C CYS A 236 0.41 -4.82 -2.63
N ASP A 237 0.99 -3.79 -2.00
CA ASP A 237 1.08 -2.42 -2.56
C ASP A 237 -0.28 -1.92 -3.06
N LEU A 238 -1.34 -2.12 -2.27
CA LEU A 238 -2.70 -1.72 -2.61
C LEU A 238 -2.80 -0.26 -3.12
N PRO A 239 -2.11 0.75 -2.53
CA PRO A 239 -2.14 2.11 -3.07
C PRO A 239 -1.50 2.25 -4.46
N GLY A 240 -0.48 1.46 -4.76
CA GLY A 240 0.24 1.47 -6.02
C GLY A 240 -0.24 0.43 -7.03
N TRP A 241 -1.27 -0.37 -6.71
CA TRP A 241 -1.65 -1.57 -7.48
C TRP A 241 -1.80 -1.34 -8.98
N ALA A 242 -2.49 -0.26 -9.37
CA ALA A 242 -2.70 0.12 -10.78
C ALA A 242 -1.62 1.05 -11.35
N LEU A 243 -0.67 1.50 -10.53
CA LEU A 243 0.24 2.60 -10.83
C LEU A 243 1.72 2.21 -10.82
N ARG A 244 2.07 1.02 -10.31
CA ARG A 244 3.46 0.58 -10.14
C ARG A 244 3.60 -0.92 -10.36
N VAL A 245 4.76 -1.32 -10.86
CA VAL A 245 5.19 -2.73 -10.84
C VAL A 245 5.62 -3.09 -9.41
N GLY A 246 5.37 -4.33 -8.96
CA GLY A 246 5.71 -4.76 -7.60
C GLY A 246 7.22 -4.75 -7.36
N SER A 247 7.96 -5.51 -8.16
CA SER A 247 9.41 -5.50 -8.19
C SER A 247 9.96 -5.48 -9.62
N LEU A 248 11.23 -5.11 -9.79
CA LEU A 248 11.88 -5.06 -11.09
C LEU A 248 13.32 -5.57 -11.02
N HIS A 249 13.72 -6.36 -12.01
CA HIS A 249 15.04 -6.93 -12.15
C HIS A 249 15.70 -6.23 -13.35
N HIS A 250 16.65 -5.34 -13.07
CA HIS A 250 17.25 -4.48 -14.07
C HIS A 250 18.37 -5.17 -14.84
N ASP A 251 18.37 -4.98 -16.16
CA ASP A 251 19.57 -5.16 -16.96
C ASP A 251 20.46 -3.91 -16.79
N LEU A 252 21.63 -4.08 -16.17
CA LEU A 252 22.56 -2.98 -15.99
C LEU A 252 23.06 -2.43 -17.33
N ARG A 253 23.25 -3.25 -18.38
CA ARG A 253 23.63 -2.78 -19.73
C ARG A 253 22.57 -1.85 -20.30
N ALA A 254 21.30 -2.20 -20.13
CA ALA A 254 20.18 -1.36 -20.57
C ALA A 254 20.07 -0.06 -19.75
N LEU A 255 20.29 -0.12 -18.43
CA LEU A 255 20.36 1.09 -17.60
C LEU A 255 21.49 2.03 -18.06
N LEU A 256 22.65 1.48 -18.39
CA LEU A 256 23.77 2.25 -18.94
C LEU A 256 23.39 2.93 -20.26
N ARG A 257 22.66 2.26 -21.16
CA ARG A 257 22.11 2.90 -22.37
C ARG A 257 21.15 4.05 -22.03
N LEU A 258 20.26 3.88 -21.03
CA LEU A 258 19.34 4.94 -20.59
C LEU A 258 20.04 6.16 -19.99
N SER A 259 21.20 5.97 -19.37
CA SER A 259 21.97 7.07 -18.79
C SER A 259 22.44 8.09 -19.83
N ARG A 260 22.41 7.75 -21.13
CA ARG A 260 22.96 8.53 -22.25
C ARG A 260 24.43 8.94 -22.04
N LEU A 261 25.17 8.19 -21.22
CA LEU A 261 26.60 8.35 -21.11
C LEU A 261 27.26 7.96 -22.44
N SER A 262 28.18 8.80 -22.92
CA SER A 262 29.04 8.44 -24.05
C SER A 262 30.11 7.50 -23.55
N PHE A 263 29.96 6.20 -23.78
CA PHE A 263 30.94 5.18 -23.43
C PHE A 263 32.13 5.21 -24.41
N THR A 264 33.00 6.20 -24.23
CA THR A 264 34.35 6.17 -24.81
C THR A 264 35.28 5.38 -23.90
N LYS A 265 36.48 5.02 -24.38
CA LYS A 265 37.51 4.31 -23.59
C LYS A 265 37.91 4.99 -22.27
N GLU A 266 37.51 6.25 -22.05
CA GLU A 266 37.89 7.06 -20.89
C GLU A 266 36.83 7.13 -19.78
N VAL A 267 35.68 6.44 -19.93
CA VAL A 267 34.63 6.49 -18.90
C VAL A 267 35.07 5.77 -17.62
N ARG A 268 35.27 6.55 -16.55
CA ARG A 268 35.65 6.03 -15.21
C ARG A 268 34.48 5.43 -14.44
N LEU A 269 34.75 4.40 -13.63
CA LEU A 269 33.80 3.71 -12.73
C LEU A 269 32.89 4.69 -11.97
N GLY A 270 33.45 5.73 -11.33
CA GLY A 270 32.67 6.69 -10.56
C GLY A 270 31.57 7.41 -11.35
N ARG A 271 31.78 7.70 -12.65
CA ARG A 271 30.74 8.30 -13.50
C ARG A 271 29.59 7.31 -13.74
N VAL A 272 29.92 6.05 -13.96
CA VAL A 272 28.95 4.96 -14.17
C VAL A 272 28.11 4.75 -12.92
N LEU A 273 28.74 4.63 -11.75
CA LEU A 273 28.05 4.46 -10.47
C LEU A 273 27.13 5.65 -10.14
N ARG A 274 27.58 6.90 -10.37
CA ARG A 274 26.74 8.08 -10.18
C ARG A 274 25.52 8.11 -11.11
N ALA A 275 25.66 7.65 -12.35
CA ALA A 275 24.53 7.51 -13.27
C ALA A 275 23.56 6.42 -12.80
N LEU A 276 24.09 5.29 -12.32
CA LEU A 276 23.28 4.21 -11.77
C LEU A 276 22.46 4.67 -10.55
N VAL A 277 23.04 5.43 -9.60
CA VAL A 277 22.28 6.01 -8.48
C VAL A 277 21.11 6.84 -9.01
N LYS A 278 21.34 7.75 -9.96
CA LYS A 278 20.29 8.60 -10.53
C LYS A 278 19.16 7.78 -11.16
N LEU A 279 19.51 6.72 -11.89
CA LEU A 279 18.54 5.83 -12.52
C LEU A 279 17.73 5.06 -11.49
N LEU A 280 18.37 4.39 -10.53
CA LEU A 280 17.66 3.66 -9.47
C LEU A 280 16.70 4.57 -8.71
N ARG A 281 17.08 5.83 -8.43
CA ARG A 281 16.20 6.83 -7.84
C ARG A 281 15.04 7.22 -8.77
N ALA A 282 15.26 7.33 -10.08
CA ALA A 282 14.21 7.66 -11.04
C ALA A 282 13.17 6.52 -11.17
N PHE A 283 13.58 5.26 -10.99
CA PHE A 283 12.67 4.11 -10.99
C PHE A 283 11.88 3.96 -9.68
N GLU A 284 12.27 4.60 -8.57
CA GLU A 284 11.57 4.47 -7.27
C GLU A 284 10.07 4.84 -7.33
N SER A 285 9.66 5.75 -8.22
CA SER A 285 8.24 6.13 -8.36
C SER A 285 7.40 5.11 -9.13
N HIS A 286 8.05 4.21 -9.88
CA HIS A 286 7.43 3.24 -10.78
C HIS A 286 7.34 1.84 -10.17
N ILE A 287 8.02 1.63 -9.03
CA ILE A 287 8.20 0.34 -8.38
C ILE A 287 7.60 0.42 -6.98
N GLY A 288 6.81 -0.58 -6.58
CA GLY A 288 6.15 -0.63 -5.28
C GLY A 288 7.08 -1.07 -4.16
N VAL A 289 7.85 -2.15 -4.39
CA VAL A 289 8.47 -2.89 -3.28
C VAL A 289 9.99 -3.05 -3.42
N GLY A 290 10.52 -3.40 -4.59
CA GLY A 290 11.95 -3.67 -4.70
C GLY A 290 12.51 -3.66 -6.12
N GLN A 291 13.78 -3.30 -6.25
CA GLN A 291 14.50 -3.26 -7.52
C GLN A 291 15.86 -3.94 -7.38
N GLY A 292 16.20 -4.86 -8.28
CA GLY A 292 17.47 -5.58 -8.28
C GLY A 292 18.32 -5.20 -9.48
N VAL A 293 19.62 -5.07 -9.28
CA VAL A 293 20.61 -4.96 -10.37
C VAL A 293 21.42 -6.25 -10.39
N GLU A 294 21.17 -7.09 -11.38
CA GLU A 294 21.89 -8.35 -11.53
C GLU A 294 23.24 -8.16 -12.22
N PHE A 295 24.13 -9.13 -12.02
CA PHE A 295 25.45 -9.17 -12.66
C PHE A 295 26.26 -7.90 -12.40
N PHE A 296 26.08 -7.28 -11.24
CA PHE A 296 26.58 -5.96 -10.93
C PHE A 296 28.09 -5.85 -11.15
N ASN A 297 28.86 -6.79 -10.59
CA ASN A 297 30.31 -6.80 -10.73
C ASN A 297 30.77 -7.19 -12.14
N VAL A 298 30.04 -8.10 -12.82
CA VAL A 298 30.37 -8.54 -14.17
C VAL A 298 30.22 -7.40 -15.18
N ILE A 299 29.09 -6.71 -15.16
CA ILE A 299 28.80 -5.63 -16.12
C ILE A 299 29.67 -4.40 -15.87
N LEU A 300 30.10 -4.16 -14.62
CA LEU A 300 30.99 -3.05 -14.26
C LEU A 300 32.48 -3.34 -14.44
N ALA A 301 32.89 -4.61 -14.56
CA ALA A 301 34.28 -5.03 -14.65
C ALA A 301 35.11 -4.27 -15.71
N PRO A 302 34.57 -3.94 -16.91
CA PRO A 302 35.33 -3.18 -17.92
C PRO A 302 35.75 -1.77 -17.48
N PHE A 303 35.07 -1.17 -16.51
CA PHE A 303 35.37 0.18 -16.02
C PHE A 303 36.40 0.21 -14.88
N VAL A 304 36.89 -0.97 -14.49
CA VAL A 304 37.78 -1.16 -13.33
C VAL A 304 39.21 -1.51 -13.74
N ARG A 305 39.43 -1.86 -15.01
CA ARG A 305 40.76 -2.21 -15.52
C ARG A 305 41.78 -1.11 -15.23
N GLY A 306 42.88 -1.49 -14.57
CA GLY A 306 43.96 -0.59 -14.18
C GLY A 306 43.74 0.17 -12.87
N LEU A 307 42.60 -0.01 -12.18
CA LEU A 307 42.38 0.54 -10.84
C LEU A 307 42.88 -0.41 -9.75
N SER A 308 43.33 0.15 -8.64
CA SER A 308 43.65 -0.59 -7.42
C SER A 308 42.39 -0.96 -6.63
N LEU A 309 42.51 -1.95 -5.74
CA LEU A 309 41.43 -2.35 -4.83
C LEU A 309 40.88 -1.17 -4.02
N GLU A 310 41.75 -0.28 -3.53
CA GLU A 310 41.35 0.87 -2.71
C GLU A 310 40.59 1.93 -3.53
N GLU A 311 40.99 2.19 -4.78
CA GLU A 311 40.25 3.11 -5.67
C GLU A 311 38.85 2.57 -6.00
N VAL A 312 38.72 1.26 -6.25
CA VAL A 312 37.42 0.61 -6.49
C VAL A 312 36.56 0.68 -5.23
N LYS A 313 37.15 0.40 -4.06
CA LYS A 313 36.47 0.45 -2.76
C LYS A 313 35.98 1.86 -2.44
N GLU A 314 36.76 2.88 -2.74
CA GLU A 314 36.37 4.29 -2.54
C GLU A 314 35.14 4.66 -3.38
N GLU A 315 35.15 4.35 -4.68
CA GLU A 315 34.01 4.63 -5.58
C GLU A 315 32.74 3.85 -5.19
N LEU A 316 32.89 2.58 -4.77
CA LEU A 316 31.78 1.79 -4.25
C LEU A 316 31.25 2.35 -2.91
N SER A 317 32.13 2.85 -2.04
CA SER A 317 31.74 3.48 -0.78
C SER A 317 30.85 4.69 -1.05
N TYR A 318 31.22 5.58 -1.98
CA TYR A 318 30.38 6.70 -2.38
C TYR A 318 29.03 6.23 -2.93
N PHE A 319 29.01 5.22 -3.81
CA PHE A 319 27.79 4.65 -4.36
C PHE A 319 26.83 4.13 -3.28
N ILE A 320 27.33 3.32 -2.35
CA ILE A 320 26.52 2.72 -1.28
C ILE A 320 26.04 3.80 -0.30
N ASN A 321 26.90 4.77 0.06
CA ASN A 321 26.55 5.85 0.96
C ASN A 321 25.45 6.75 0.36
N GLU A 322 25.51 7.07 -0.93
CA GLU A 322 24.45 7.82 -1.63
C GLU A 322 23.11 7.05 -1.64
N LEU A 323 23.15 5.72 -1.74
CA LEU A 323 21.94 4.90 -1.63
C LEU A 323 21.37 4.88 -0.20
N ASN A 324 22.22 4.83 0.84
CA ASN A 324 21.79 4.82 2.24
C ASN A 324 21.39 6.20 2.78
N TRP A 325 21.96 7.30 2.27
CA TRP A 325 21.71 8.65 2.77
C TRP A 325 20.21 8.98 2.84
N ALA A 326 19.45 8.62 1.81
CA ALA A 326 18.01 8.85 1.79
C ALA A 326 17.25 8.08 2.89
N TYR A 327 17.70 6.88 3.26
CA TYR A 327 17.02 6.02 4.24
C TYR A 327 17.07 6.59 5.66
N GLY A 328 18.19 7.20 6.06
CA GLY A 328 18.36 7.80 7.39
C GLY A 328 17.34 8.91 7.69
N TYR A 329 16.99 9.70 6.67
CA TYR A 329 16.11 10.88 6.82
C TYR A 329 14.65 10.63 6.41
N ARG A 330 14.40 9.75 5.44
CA ARG A 330 13.04 9.43 4.98
C ARG A 330 12.22 8.66 6.03
N ARG A 331 12.88 8.00 7.00
CA ARG A 331 12.24 7.16 8.06
C ARG A 331 11.22 6.17 7.50
N HIS A 332 11.36 5.83 6.23
CA HIS A 332 10.61 4.81 5.51
C HIS A 332 11.54 4.19 4.48
N LEU A 333 11.33 2.90 4.23
CA LEU A 333 12.02 2.21 3.17
C LEU A 333 11.24 2.51 1.89
N GLY A 334 11.85 3.23 0.94
CA GLY A 334 11.39 3.17 -0.46
C GLY A 334 11.64 1.76 -1.03
N PRO A 335 11.40 1.53 -2.34
CA PRO A 335 11.66 0.24 -2.95
C PRO A 335 13.08 -0.26 -2.63
N ALA A 336 13.19 -1.44 -2.03
CA ALA A 336 14.47 -1.98 -1.59
C ALA A 336 15.37 -2.29 -2.78
N ALA A 337 16.61 -1.80 -2.77
CA ALA A 337 17.58 -2.09 -3.82
C ALA A 337 18.38 -3.36 -3.50
N SER A 338 18.70 -4.18 -4.51
CA SER A 338 19.69 -5.26 -4.39
C SER A 338 20.75 -5.23 -5.49
N LEU A 339 21.92 -5.78 -5.17
CA LEU A 339 23.02 -6.03 -6.11
C LEU A 339 23.28 -7.54 -6.16
N GLY A 340 23.05 -8.15 -7.31
CA GLY A 340 23.46 -9.52 -7.60
C GLY A 340 24.92 -9.54 -8.02
N ILE A 341 25.75 -10.33 -7.33
CA ILE A 341 27.18 -10.48 -7.62
C ILE A 341 27.54 -11.94 -7.91
N GLU A 342 28.52 -12.12 -8.79
CA GLU A 342 29.00 -13.41 -9.28
C GLU A 342 30.49 -13.56 -8.98
N PHE A 343 30.95 -14.76 -8.57
CA PHE A 343 32.39 -15.00 -8.41
C PHE A 343 33.12 -15.35 -9.70
N THR A 344 32.37 -15.74 -10.74
CA THR A 344 32.88 -16.15 -12.04
C THR A 344 32.00 -15.56 -13.13
N ILE A 345 32.55 -15.29 -14.31
CA ILE A 345 31.75 -14.73 -15.41
C ILE A 345 30.72 -15.78 -15.90
N PRO A 346 29.41 -15.48 -15.85
CA PRO A 346 28.39 -16.41 -16.33
C PRO A 346 28.55 -16.73 -17.82
N ARG A 347 28.30 -17.98 -18.22
CA ARG A 347 28.44 -18.43 -19.62
C ARG A 347 27.66 -17.57 -20.61
N GLY A 348 26.42 -17.20 -20.27
CA GLY A 348 25.56 -16.36 -21.11
C GLY A 348 26.07 -14.94 -21.32
N LEU A 349 26.98 -14.45 -20.46
CA LEU A 349 27.59 -13.12 -20.57
C LEU A 349 29.00 -13.17 -21.15
N SER A 350 29.73 -14.27 -20.97
CA SER A 350 31.15 -14.40 -21.31
C SER A 350 31.48 -14.03 -22.76
N ALA A 351 30.63 -14.42 -23.72
CA ALA A 351 30.83 -14.17 -25.15
C ALA A 351 30.28 -12.82 -25.64
N LEU A 352 29.72 -11.99 -24.77
CA LEU A 352 29.17 -10.69 -25.15
C LEU A 352 30.25 -9.61 -25.12
N GLU A 353 30.18 -8.69 -26.08
CA GLU A 353 31.08 -7.53 -26.16
C GLU A 353 30.73 -6.51 -25.07
N SER A 354 31.76 -6.01 -24.39
CA SER A 354 31.63 -4.96 -23.38
C SER A 354 31.61 -3.56 -24.02
N PRO A 355 31.16 -2.51 -23.30
CA PRO A 355 31.28 -1.13 -23.77
C PRO A 355 32.72 -0.64 -24.04
N GLN A 356 33.74 -1.42 -23.65
CA GLN A 356 35.16 -1.11 -23.87
C GLN A 356 35.77 -1.84 -25.10
N GLY A 357 35.00 -2.73 -25.74
CA GLY A 357 35.36 -3.44 -26.98
C GLY A 357 35.86 -4.88 -26.79
N ASP A 358 36.30 -5.27 -25.59
CA ASP A 358 36.69 -6.66 -25.31
C ASP A 358 35.49 -7.49 -24.81
N LEU A 359 35.61 -8.81 -24.82
CA LEU A 359 34.55 -9.72 -24.33
C LEU A 359 34.48 -9.72 -22.80
N TYR A 360 33.28 -9.83 -22.23
CA TYR A 360 33.12 -9.91 -20.77
C TYR A 360 33.87 -11.09 -20.13
N GLY A 361 34.08 -12.19 -20.86
CA GLY A 361 34.89 -13.33 -20.40
C GLY A 361 36.35 -12.99 -20.08
N GLU A 362 36.86 -11.87 -20.60
CA GLU A 362 38.25 -11.41 -20.38
C GLU A 362 38.40 -10.55 -19.10
N TYR A 363 37.31 -10.28 -18.38
CA TYR A 363 37.29 -9.39 -17.22
C TYR A 363 37.04 -10.10 -15.88
N GLU A 364 37.37 -11.40 -15.76
CA GLU A 364 37.12 -12.16 -14.52
C GLU A 364 37.88 -11.58 -13.32
N GLU A 365 39.13 -11.16 -13.51
CA GLU A 365 39.94 -10.55 -12.44
C GLU A 365 39.34 -9.22 -11.97
N GLU A 366 38.94 -8.34 -12.90
CA GLU A 366 38.29 -7.07 -12.58
C GLU A 366 36.91 -7.27 -11.92
N ALA A 367 36.14 -8.26 -12.36
CA ALA A 367 34.86 -8.62 -11.75
C ALA A 367 35.04 -9.11 -10.31
N GLN A 368 36.09 -9.90 -10.05
CA GLN A 368 36.45 -10.37 -8.71
C GLN A 368 37.01 -9.25 -7.83
N LEU A 369 37.72 -8.27 -8.41
CA LEU A 369 38.20 -7.08 -7.69
C LEU A 369 37.04 -6.24 -7.13
N ILE A 370 35.96 -6.06 -7.91
CA ILE A 370 34.74 -5.38 -7.45
C ILE A 370 34.09 -6.15 -6.29
N VAL A 371 34.03 -7.48 -6.39
CA VAL A 371 33.49 -8.32 -5.31
C VAL A 371 34.32 -8.18 -4.03
N GLU A 372 35.65 -8.24 -4.14
CA GLU A 372 36.53 -8.06 -3.00
C GLU A 372 36.35 -6.69 -2.34
N ALA A 373 36.31 -5.62 -3.14
CA ALA A 373 36.08 -4.26 -2.65
C ALA A 373 34.72 -4.14 -1.93
N LEU A 374 33.66 -4.71 -2.52
CA LEU A 374 32.33 -4.70 -1.93
C LEU A 374 32.28 -5.48 -0.61
N LEU A 375 32.87 -6.67 -0.55
CA LEU A 375 32.91 -7.49 0.67
C LEU A 375 33.74 -6.81 1.78
N ASN A 376 34.85 -6.15 1.43
CA ASN A 376 35.63 -5.34 2.38
C ASN A 376 34.79 -4.20 2.96
N LEU A 377 33.98 -3.50 2.14
CA LEU A 377 33.06 -2.47 2.63
C LEU A 377 31.98 -3.05 3.55
N LEU A 378 31.37 -4.18 3.18
CA LEU A 378 30.39 -4.84 4.04
C LEU A 378 31.02 -5.25 5.38
N MET A 379 32.27 -5.68 5.38
CA MET A 379 33.03 -6.02 6.58
C MET A 379 33.30 -4.81 7.49
N GLU A 380 33.63 -3.66 6.91
CA GLU A 380 33.85 -2.41 7.64
C GLU A 380 32.56 -1.91 8.32
N GLY A 381 31.41 -2.05 7.65
CA GLY A 381 30.10 -1.62 8.13
C GLY A 381 29.76 -0.17 7.74
N SER A 382 28.56 0.30 8.13
CA SER A 382 28.10 1.65 7.81
C SER A 382 28.86 2.74 8.59
N PRO A 383 29.18 3.91 7.98
CA PRO A 383 29.85 5.02 8.65
C PRO A 383 29.13 5.54 9.91
N GLU A 384 27.81 5.37 9.97
CA GLU A 384 26.94 5.82 11.07
C GLU A 384 26.91 4.82 12.24
N GLY A 385 27.70 3.74 12.16
CA GLY A 385 27.67 2.64 13.12
C GLY A 385 26.48 1.72 12.86
N GLY A 386 26.64 0.75 11.96
CA GLY A 386 25.62 -0.30 11.78
C GLY A 386 25.93 -1.25 10.64
N VAL A 387 24.90 -1.99 10.26
CA VAL A 387 24.87 -2.78 9.03
C VAL A 387 24.35 -1.91 7.89
N TYR A 388 24.89 -2.04 6.69
CA TYR A 388 24.28 -1.45 5.49
C TYR A 388 22.88 -2.05 5.29
N VAL A 389 21.86 -1.19 5.33
CA VAL A 389 20.45 -1.60 5.18
C VAL A 389 20.09 -1.79 3.71
N THR A 390 20.73 -1.01 2.83
CA THR A 390 20.58 -1.05 1.38
C THR A 390 21.94 -0.77 0.71
N PRO A 391 22.13 -1.10 -0.57
CA PRO A 391 21.44 -2.18 -1.25
C PRO A 391 21.77 -3.52 -0.58
N GLN A 392 20.84 -4.48 -0.66
CA GLN A 392 21.12 -5.85 -0.24
C GLN A 392 22.07 -6.50 -1.26
N VAL A 393 23.18 -7.07 -0.80
CA VAL A 393 24.10 -7.81 -1.65
C VAL A 393 23.71 -9.28 -1.66
N ILE A 394 23.55 -9.84 -2.86
CA ILE A 394 23.17 -11.24 -3.10
C ILE A 394 24.30 -11.90 -3.88
N VAL A 395 24.94 -12.89 -3.28
CA VAL A 395 25.95 -13.74 -3.93
C VAL A 395 25.25 -14.86 -4.67
N ALA A 396 25.31 -14.84 -6.00
CA ALA A 396 24.78 -15.90 -6.85
C ALA A 396 25.85 -16.98 -7.06
N LEU A 397 25.54 -18.23 -6.69
CA LEU A 397 26.46 -19.36 -6.83
C LEU A 397 26.00 -20.30 -7.95
N ARG A 398 26.71 -20.25 -9.08
CA ARG A 398 26.49 -21.12 -10.26
C ARG A 398 27.28 -22.42 -10.22
N SER A 399 28.31 -22.47 -9.40
CA SER A 399 29.11 -23.65 -9.10
C SER A 399 29.49 -23.61 -7.63
N LEU A 400 29.59 -24.80 -7.03
CA LEU A 400 30.20 -24.95 -5.71
C LEU A 400 31.65 -25.44 -5.83
N HIS A 401 32.06 -25.91 -6.99
CA HIS A 401 33.48 -26.09 -7.31
C HIS A 401 34.03 -24.74 -7.78
N LEU A 402 34.61 -24.00 -6.83
CA LEU A 402 35.13 -22.65 -7.02
C LEU A 402 36.63 -22.69 -7.30
N SER A 403 37.14 -21.70 -8.05
CA SER A 403 38.59 -21.48 -8.19
C SER A 403 39.19 -21.05 -6.85
N SER A 404 40.52 -21.10 -6.72
CA SER A 404 41.21 -20.67 -5.48
C SER A 404 40.86 -19.25 -5.07
N ARG A 405 40.80 -18.33 -6.05
CA ARG A 405 40.42 -16.94 -5.83
C ARG A 405 38.96 -16.78 -5.45
N ALA A 406 38.05 -17.49 -6.14
CA ALA A 406 36.64 -17.48 -5.80
C ALA A 406 36.37 -18.08 -4.40
N GLU A 407 37.14 -19.07 -3.96
CA GLU A 407 37.06 -19.59 -2.58
C GLU A 407 37.46 -18.54 -1.54
N GLU A 408 38.49 -17.76 -1.82
CA GLU A 408 38.89 -16.67 -0.93
C GLU A 408 37.74 -15.65 -0.77
N LEU A 409 37.09 -15.26 -1.87
CA LEU A 409 35.95 -14.36 -1.86
C LEU A 409 34.74 -14.98 -1.13
N PHE A 410 34.49 -16.28 -1.32
CA PHE A 410 33.43 -16.98 -0.62
C PHE A 410 33.65 -17.01 0.89
N ARG A 411 34.89 -17.22 1.33
CA ARG A 411 35.28 -17.11 2.75
C ARG A 411 35.10 -15.68 3.27
N LYS A 412 35.51 -14.66 2.52
CA LYS A 412 35.30 -13.23 2.89
C LYS A 412 33.81 -12.89 3.02
N ALA A 413 32.96 -13.42 2.15
CA ALA A 413 31.51 -13.26 2.24
C ALA A 413 30.96 -13.85 3.55
N HIS A 414 31.42 -15.04 3.95
CA HIS A 414 31.04 -15.62 5.23
C HIS A 414 31.59 -14.88 6.44
N GLU A 415 32.75 -14.24 6.33
CA GLU A 415 33.30 -13.38 7.37
C GLU A 415 32.36 -12.19 7.65
N ALA A 416 31.84 -11.59 6.57
CA ALA A 416 30.83 -10.53 6.66
C ALA A 416 29.52 -11.06 7.25
N CYS A 417 29.09 -12.28 6.88
CA CYS A 417 27.89 -12.89 7.48
C CYS A 417 28.07 -13.19 8.97
N ALA A 418 29.24 -13.69 9.39
CA ALA A 418 29.53 -13.98 10.78
C ALA A 418 29.44 -12.70 11.64
N ARG A 419 29.90 -11.57 11.09
CA ARG A 419 29.90 -10.27 11.77
C ARG A 419 28.56 -9.54 11.72
N TRP A 420 27.92 -9.52 10.55
CA TRP A 420 26.77 -8.65 10.26
C TRP A 420 25.51 -9.41 9.81
N GLY A 421 25.63 -10.65 9.36
CA GLY A 421 24.57 -11.45 8.72
C GLY A 421 24.37 -11.16 7.23
N ILE A 422 25.15 -10.27 6.63
CA ILE A 422 25.14 -9.98 5.17
C ILE A 422 26.49 -10.36 4.56
N PRO A 423 26.58 -10.73 3.27
CA PRO A 423 25.53 -10.76 2.24
C PRO A 423 24.55 -11.93 2.38
N CYS A 424 23.63 -12.07 1.43
CA CYS A 424 22.77 -13.25 1.28
C CYS A 424 23.27 -14.12 0.12
N PHE A 425 22.83 -15.38 0.04
CA PHE A 425 23.30 -16.35 -0.95
C PHE A 425 22.14 -16.96 -1.72
N VAL A 426 22.33 -17.14 -3.04
CA VAL A 426 21.41 -17.85 -3.92
C VAL A 426 22.14 -19.05 -4.52
N ASN A 427 21.48 -20.19 -4.48
CA ASN A 427 21.95 -21.44 -5.06
C ASN A 427 21.38 -21.59 -6.47
N LEU A 428 22.22 -21.36 -7.48
CA LEU A 428 21.88 -21.60 -8.89
C LEU A 428 22.40 -22.96 -9.39
N THR A 429 22.95 -23.80 -8.51
CA THR A 429 23.49 -25.12 -8.89
C THR A 429 22.42 -26.21 -9.00
N VAL A 430 21.25 -25.98 -8.42
CA VAL A 430 20.14 -26.95 -8.42
C VAL A 430 19.34 -26.86 -9.72
N GLY A 431 19.00 -28.00 -10.32
CA GLY A 431 18.46 -28.04 -11.69
C GLY A 431 17.15 -27.29 -11.90
N TRP A 432 16.30 -27.16 -10.87
CA TRP A 432 15.04 -26.39 -10.97
C TRP A 432 15.26 -24.87 -11.09
N GLN A 433 16.49 -24.38 -10.94
CA GLN A 433 16.86 -22.98 -11.18
C GLN A 433 17.15 -22.67 -12.66
N GLY A 434 17.09 -23.67 -13.54
CA GLY A 434 17.30 -23.49 -14.99
C GLY A 434 18.69 -22.95 -15.32
N GLU A 435 18.78 -22.10 -16.35
CA GLU A 435 20.05 -21.46 -16.79
C GLU A 435 20.50 -20.30 -15.88
N GLY A 436 19.81 -20.09 -14.77
CA GLY A 436 20.06 -19.03 -13.81
C GLY A 436 18.82 -18.18 -13.57
N ALA A 437 18.37 -18.17 -12.32
CA ALA A 437 17.30 -17.30 -11.86
C ALA A 437 17.87 -16.00 -11.28
N SER A 438 17.09 -14.93 -11.39
CA SER A 438 17.36 -13.63 -10.80
C SER A 438 16.54 -13.44 -9.53
N TYR A 439 17.12 -12.77 -8.54
CA TYR A 439 16.51 -12.54 -7.22
C TYR A 439 16.58 -11.06 -6.84
N SER A 440 15.43 -10.50 -6.46
CA SER A 440 15.37 -9.14 -5.92
C SER A 440 15.60 -9.11 -4.40
N ALA A 441 15.65 -7.91 -3.82
CA ALA A 441 15.96 -7.67 -2.40
C ALA A 441 15.02 -8.37 -1.37
N LEU A 442 13.81 -8.75 -1.80
CA LEU A 442 12.86 -9.53 -1.00
C LEU A 442 12.75 -11.00 -1.44
N PHE A 443 13.71 -11.46 -2.26
CA PHE A 443 13.76 -12.81 -2.78
C PHE A 443 12.54 -13.19 -3.64
N SER A 444 11.91 -12.20 -4.29
CA SER A 444 11.10 -12.50 -5.47
C SER A 444 12.04 -13.01 -6.57
N ARG A 445 11.65 -14.15 -7.17
CA ARG A 445 12.43 -14.91 -8.14
C ARG A 445 11.80 -14.83 -9.52
N LEU A 446 12.65 -14.65 -10.54
CA LEU A 446 12.32 -14.96 -11.93
C LEU A 446 13.36 -15.93 -12.50
N GLY A 447 12.94 -16.99 -13.17
CA GLY A 447 13.85 -17.90 -13.89
C GLY A 447 13.59 -17.96 -15.39
N SER A 448 14.34 -18.82 -16.08
CA SER A 448 14.31 -18.99 -17.54
C SER A 448 13.22 -19.93 -18.05
N GLU A 449 12.36 -20.45 -17.17
CA GLU A 449 11.35 -21.46 -17.53
C GLU A 449 10.14 -20.93 -18.33
N TRP A 450 10.03 -19.61 -18.56
CA TRP A 450 8.83 -19.02 -19.18
C TRP A 450 8.88 -19.08 -20.70
N ARG A 451 9.91 -18.52 -21.31
CA ARG A 451 10.18 -18.55 -22.75
C ARG A 451 11.40 -19.41 -23.10
N GLY A 452 12.14 -19.87 -22.10
CA GLY A 452 13.38 -20.63 -22.30
C GLY A 452 14.59 -19.73 -22.55
N ASP A 453 14.52 -18.45 -22.19
CA ASP A 453 15.60 -17.48 -22.40
C ASP A 453 15.85 -16.72 -21.10
N TRP A 454 17.03 -16.93 -20.49
CA TRP A 454 17.38 -16.34 -19.22
C TRP A 454 17.41 -14.80 -19.27
N GLU A 455 17.81 -14.20 -20.39
CA GLU A 455 17.87 -12.75 -20.51
C GLU A 455 16.46 -12.17 -20.64
N LEU A 456 15.64 -12.72 -21.53
CA LEU A 456 14.29 -12.24 -21.79
C LEU A 456 13.35 -12.45 -20.60
N ASP A 457 13.50 -13.57 -19.89
CA ASP A 457 12.58 -13.97 -18.82
C ASP A 457 12.94 -13.39 -17.45
N THR A 458 14.18 -12.93 -17.25
CA THR A 458 14.65 -12.47 -15.94
C THR A 458 15.06 -11.00 -15.91
N LEU A 459 15.50 -10.42 -17.02
CA LEU A 459 15.97 -9.03 -17.07
C LEU A 459 14.96 -8.09 -17.73
N ARG A 460 14.91 -6.86 -17.21
CA ARG A 460 13.90 -5.85 -17.54
C ARG A 460 12.45 -6.34 -17.33
N ALA A 461 12.30 -7.34 -16.47
CA ALA A 461 11.06 -7.94 -16.03
C ALA A 461 11.07 -8.00 -14.49
N GLY A 462 9.95 -8.32 -13.87
CA GLY A 462 9.88 -8.46 -12.43
C GLY A 462 8.58 -9.09 -11.97
N CYS A 463 8.31 -9.05 -10.67
CA CYS A 463 6.99 -9.38 -10.17
C CYS A 463 6.06 -8.18 -10.42
N MET A 464 5.11 -8.33 -11.33
CA MET A 464 4.12 -7.30 -11.62
C MET A 464 3.30 -7.00 -10.37
N GLY A 465 2.79 -8.03 -9.69
CA GLY A 465 2.09 -7.90 -8.42
C GLY A 465 1.97 -9.21 -7.68
N GLU A 466 1.76 -9.12 -6.37
CA GLU A 466 1.61 -10.28 -5.50
C GLU A 466 0.32 -10.18 -4.69
N VAL A 467 -0.37 -11.31 -4.53
CA VAL A 467 -1.51 -11.45 -3.62
C VAL A 467 -1.17 -12.53 -2.61
N ALA A 468 -1.16 -12.15 -1.33
CA ALA A 468 -0.97 -13.09 -0.23
C ALA A 468 -2.31 -13.71 0.19
N VAL A 469 -2.32 -15.03 0.40
CA VAL A 469 -3.48 -15.83 0.81
C VAL A 469 -3.38 -16.17 2.29
N ASN A 470 -4.47 -15.96 3.02
CA ASN A 470 -4.59 -16.37 4.42
C ASN A 470 -4.86 -17.87 4.49
N VAL A 471 -3.79 -18.67 4.56
CA VAL A 471 -3.89 -20.13 4.54
C VAL A 471 -4.52 -20.70 5.82
N PRO A 472 -4.25 -20.16 7.04
CA PRO A 472 -4.93 -20.60 8.26
C PRO A 472 -6.46 -20.54 8.17
N ARG A 473 -7.00 -19.49 7.52
CA ARG A 473 -8.44 -19.38 7.30
C ARG A 473 -9.02 -20.56 6.54
N LEU A 474 -8.30 -21.08 5.54
CA LEU A 474 -8.73 -22.26 4.77
C LEU A 474 -8.86 -23.48 5.68
N ALA A 475 -7.91 -23.69 6.60
CA ALA A 475 -7.98 -24.79 7.56
C ALA A 475 -9.19 -24.68 8.50
N TYR A 476 -9.49 -23.46 8.97
CA TYR A 476 -10.66 -23.23 9.84
C TYR A 476 -11.99 -23.44 9.10
N GLU A 477 -12.07 -23.02 7.83
CA GLU A 477 -13.26 -23.19 6.97
C GLU A 477 -13.45 -24.67 6.57
N ALA A 478 -12.36 -25.41 6.33
CA ALA A 478 -12.39 -26.79 5.88
C ALA A 478 -12.77 -27.81 6.98
N GLY A 479 -12.56 -27.46 8.26
CA GLY A 479 -12.95 -28.32 9.38
C GLY A 479 -12.30 -29.72 9.36
N GLY A 480 -11.13 -29.86 8.74
CA GLY A 480 -10.40 -31.12 8.59
C GLY A 480 -10.61 -31.87 7.27
N SER A 481 -11.43 -31.37 6.34
CA SER A 481 -11.56 -31.95 4.98
C SER A 481 -10.48 -31.42 4.04
N ASP A 482 -9.67 -32.33 3.48
CA ASP A 482 -8.67 -32.00 2.45
C ASP A 482 -9.32 -31.40 1.20
N GLU A 483 -10.50 -31.89 0.83
CA GLU A 483 -11.25 -31.44 -0.35
C GLU A 483 -11.70 -29.98 -0.19
N LEU A 484 -12.38 -29.65 0.92
CA LEU A 484 -12.82 -28.28 1.20
C LEU A 484 -11.65 -27.31 1.37
N PHE A 485 -10.51 -27.78 1.90
CA PHE A 485 -9.30 -26.97 1.99
C PHE A 485 -8.81 -26.56 0.60
N MET A 486 -8.74 -27.53 -0.33
CA MET A 486 -8.27 -27.28 -1.69
C MET A 486 -9.26 -26.45 -2.51
N GLU A 487 -10.56 -26.71 -2.41
CA GLU A 487 -11.61 -25.89 -3.04
C GLU A 487 -11.52 -24.44 -2.56
N GLY A 488 -11.41 -24.23 -1.25
CA GLY A 488 -11.21 -22.90 -0.69
C GLY A 488 -9.93 -22.24 -1.22
N LEU A 489 -8.83 -22.98 -1.37
CA LEU A 489 -7.59 -22.45 -1.96
C LEU A 489 -7.81 -21.99 -3.40
N TRP A 490 -8.51 -22.78 -4.23
CA TRP A 490 -8.82 -22.42 -5.62
C TRP A 490 -9.65 -21.15 -5.72
N ASP A 491 -10.67 -20.98 -4.88
CA ASP A 491 -11.47 -19.75 -4.84
C ASP A 491 -10.61 -18.50 -4.59
N ARG A 492 -9.62 -18.59 -3.68
CA ARG A 492 -8.73 -17.46 -3.37
C ARG A 492 -7.70 -17.23 -4.47
N VAL A 493 -7.21 -18.30 -5.12
CA VAL A 493 -6.33 -18.19 -6.29
C VAL A 493 -7.05 -17.51 -7.45
N GLU A 494 -8.28 -17.89 -7.76
CA GLU A 494 -9.08 -17.25 -8.81
C GLU A 494 -9.39 -15.79 -8.48
N THR A 495 -9.65 -15.49 -7.21
CA THR A 495 -9.78 -14.10 -6.76
C THR A 495 -8.48 -13.31 -6.97
N ALA A 496 -7.31 -13.91 -6.71
CA ALA A 496 -6.01 -13.30 -6.99
C ALA A 496 -5.79 -13.07 -8.50
N VAL A 497 -6.13 -14.04 -9.34
CA VAL A 497 -6.04 -13.91 -10.81
C VAL A 497 -6.90 -12.77 -11.33
N ASN A 498 -8.12 -12.60 -10.81
CA ASN A 498 -8.95 -11.44 -11.15
C ASN A 498 -8.28 -10.10 -10.79
N ALA A 499 -7.56 -10.03 -9.67
CA ALA A 499 -6.78 -8.85 -9.31
C ALA A 499 -5.60 -8.61 -10.26
N PHE A 500 -4.92 -9.69 -10.69
CA PHE A 500 -3.78 -9.64 -11.59
C PHE A 500 -4.16 -9.19 -13.01
N LEU A 501 -5.30 -9.64 -13.53
CA LEU A 501 -5.81 -9.19 -14.83
C LEU A 501 -6.02 -7.68 -14.84
N VAL A 502 -6.67 -7.13 -13.81
CA VAL A 502 -6.83 -5.69 -13.65
C VAL A 502 -5.48 -4.99 -13.57
N LYS A 503 -4.53 -5.54 -12.80
CA LYS A 503 -3.19 -4.97 -12.70
C LYS A 503 -2.48 -4.90 -14.05
N ARG A 504 -2.48 -6.00 -14.80
CA ARG A 504 -1.87 -6.07 -16.13
C ARG A 504 -2.42 -4.97 -17.02
N ASP A 505 -3.75 -4.85 -17.08
CA ASP A 505 -4.43 -3.90 -17.97
C ASP A 505 -4.15 -2.44 -17.56
N SER A 506 -4.20 -2.13 -16.25
CA SER A 506 -3.88 -0.78 -15.77
C SER A 506 -2.43 -0.37 -16.02
N ILE A 507 -1.47 -1.29 -15.85
CA ILE A 507 -0.06 -0.99 -16.13
C ILE A 507 0.17 -0.85 -17.64
N ALA A 508 -0.45 -1.68 -18.48
CA ALA A 508 -0.37 -1.56 -19.93
C ALA A 508 -0.92 -0.21 -20.42
N GLU A 509 -2.07 0.21 -19.90
CA GLU A 509 -2.66 1.54 -20.17
C GLU A 509 -1.69 2.65 -19.72
N GLY A 510 -1.18 2.59 -18.48
CA GLY A 510 -0.24 3.57 -17.94
C GLY A 510 1.09 3.66 -18.71
N LEU A 511 1.56 2.56 -19.32
CA LEU A 511 2.71 2.58 -20.24
C LEU A 511 2.35 3.32 -21.54
N SER A 512 1.16 3.09 -22.10
CA SER A 512 0.71 3.69 -23.36
C SER A 512 0.39 5.19 -23.23
N GLU A 513 -0.12 5.63 -22.08
CA GLU A 513 -0.46 7.03 -21.80
C GLU A 513 0.72 7.87 -21.29
N GLY A 514 1.89 7.24 -21.08
CA GLY A 514 3.10 7.92 -20.60
C GLY A 514 3.10 8.22 -19.10
N LEU A 515 2.22 7.59 -18.30
CA LEU A 515 2.22 7.67 -16.85
C LEU A 515 3.50 7.04 -16.24
N LEU A 516 4.08 6.07 -16.94
CA LEU A 516 5.26 5.30 -16.51
C LEU A 516 6.49 5.55 -17.42
N PRO A 517 7.06 6.76 -17.49
CA PRO A 517 8.07 7.14 -18.48
C PRO A 517 9.37 6.32 -18.42
N MET A 518 9.81 5.93 -17.22
CA MET A 518 11.02 5.10 -17.08
C MET A 518 10.79 3.69 -17.64
N LEU A 519 9.61 3.12 -17.41
CA LEU A 519 9.26 1.77 -17.86
C LEU A 519 8.90 1.74 -19.35
N SER A 520 8.34 2.82 -19.89
CA SER A 520 7.96 2.99 -21.32
C SER A 520 9.08 3.57 -22.19
N SER A 521 10.31 3.71 -21.65
CA SER A 521 11.45 4.14 -22.46
C SER A 521 11.72 3.17 -23.61
N PRO A 522 11.94 3.62 -24.85
CA PRO A 522 12.04 2.74 -26.02
C PRO A 522 13.37 2.00 -26.10
N PHE A 523 13.31 0.73 -26.50
CA PHE A 523 14.38 -0.22 -26.78
C PHE A 523 14.09 -0.97 -28.09
N GLU A 524 15.05 -1.76 -28.57
CA GLU A 524 14.93 -2.50 -29.83
C GLU A 524 13.77 -3.52 -29.83
N ASP A 525 13.48 -4.12 -28.67
CA ASP A 525 12.43 -5.12 -28.46
C ASP A 525 11.14 -4.55 -27.83
N GLY A 526 10.96 -3.23 -27.86
CA GLY A 526 9.76 -2.56 -27.33
C GLY A 526 10.10 -1.57 -26.21
N TYR A 527 9.34 -1.58 -25.13
CA TYR A 527 9.63 -0.73 -23.97
C TYR A 527 10.75 -1.31 -23.10
N TYR A 528 11.27 -0.49 -22.18
CA TYR A 528 12.22 -0.96 -21.17
C TYR A 528 11.59 -2.14 -20.42
N LEU A 529 10.41 -1.98 -19.84
CA LEU A 529 9.70 -3.06 -19.17
C LEU A 529 9.17 -4.08 -20.18
N ARG A 530 9.60 -5.33 -20.03
CA ARG A 530 9.06 -6.49 -20.76
C ARG A 530 7.82 -7.01 -20.04
N LEU A 531 6.68 -6.36 -20.27
CA LEU A 531 5.42 -6.63 -19.56
C LEU A 531 5.02 -8.11 -19.58
N ASP A 532 5.17 -8.78 -20.72
CA ASP A 532 4.79 -10.18 -20.93
C ASP A 532 5.78 -11.21 -20.33
N ALA A 533 6.91 -10.76 -19.77
CA ALA A 533 7.86 -11.59 -19.06
C ALA A 533 7.70 -11.51 -17.52
N CYS A 534 6.96 -10.50 -17.05
CA CYS A 534 6.72 -10.30 -15.62
C CYS A 534 5.84 -11.40 -15.02
N SER A 535 6.13 -11.78 -13.78
CA SER A 535 5.33 -12.74 -13.03
C SER A 535 4.21 -12.09 -12.22
N PHE A 536 3.23 -12.89 -11.84
CA PHE A 536 2.18 -12.53 -10.89
C PHE A 536 2.14 -13.61 -9.81
N ASN A 537 2.39 -13.22 -8.57
CA ASN A 537 2.72 -14.17 -7.52
C ASN A 537 1.55 -14.39 -6.55
N VAL A 538 1.24 -15.65 -6.25
CA VAL A 538 0.34 -16.01 -5.14
C VAL A 538 1.19 -16.47 -3.97
N SER A 539 1.18 -15.69 -2.88
CA SER A 539 2.02 -15.95 -1.71
C SER A 539 1.25 -16.56 -0.56
N MET A 540 1.74 -17.65 0.01
CA MET A 540 1.10 -18.29 1.16
C MET A 540 1.60 -17.74 2.48
N VAL A 541 0.67 -17.25 3.31
CA VAL A 541 0.95 -16.77 4.66
C VAL A 541 0.29 -17.69 5.68
N GLY A 542 1.06 -18.10 6.70
CA GLY A 542 0.59 -18.95 7.78
C GLY A 542 0.46 -20.43 7.43
N LEU A 543 1.17 -20.93 6.42
CA LEU A 543 1.14 -22.36 6.08
C LEU A 543 1.45 -23.28 7.29
N PRO A 544 2.43 -22.99 8.18
CA PRO A 544 2.67 -23.82 9.36
C PRO A 544 1.46 -23.89 10.29
N GLU A 545 0.82 -22.75 10.57
CA GLU A 545 -0.39 -22.67 11.40
C GLU A 545 -1.59 -23.37 10.75
N ALA A 546 -1.75 -23.24 9.43
CA ALA A 546 -2.80 -23.93 8.69
C ALA A 546 -2.66 -25.45 8.77
N VAL A 547 -1.44 -25.97 8.58
CA VAL A 547 -1.15 -27.40 8.70
C VAL A 547 -1.38 -27.88 10.12
N LYS A 548 -0.98 -27.11 11.14
CA LYS A 548 -1.25 -27.42 12.56
C LYS A 548 -2.75 -27.47 12.86
N ALA A 549 -3.51 -26.50 12.36
CA ALA A 549 -4.95 -26.45 12.54
C ALA A 549 -5.68 -27.60 11.82
N HIS A 550 -5.20 -28.00 10.64
CA HIS A 550 -5.82 -29.03 9.81
C HIS A 550 -5.47 -30.46 10.25
N THR A 551 -4.20 -30.71 10.56
CA THR A 551 -3.67 -32.06 10.85
C THR A 551 -3.44 -32.33 12.34
N GLY A 552 -3.50 -31.30 13.18
CA GLY A 552 -3.15 -31.38 14.61
C GLY A 552 -1.66 -31.23 14.90
N GLU A 553 -0.79 -31.24 13.88
CA GLU A 553 0.68 -31.14 14.01
C GLU A 553 1.29 -30.13 13.03
N TYR A 554 2.36 -29.44 13.43
CA TYR A 554 3.10 -28.55 12.55
C TYR A 554 3.88 -29.36 11.50
N PRO A 555 4.26 -28.77 10.35
CA PRO A 555 5.01 -29.48 9.30
C PRO A 555 6.30 -30.15 9.79
N HIS A 556 6.94 -29.58 10.83
CA HIS A 556 8.17 -30.11 11.41
C HIS A 556 7.95 -31.10 12.57
N GLU A 557 6.71 -31.44 12.93
CA GLU A 557 6.41 -32.37 14.02
C GLU A 557 6.32 -33.80 13.46
N SER A 558 5.50 -34.05 12.43
CA SER A 558 5.31 -35.39 11.84
C SER A 558 5.45 -35.45 10.32
N ARG A 559 5.62 -36.68 9.81
CA ARG A 559 5.67 -36.94 8.35
C ARG A 559 4.34 -36.66 7.65
N LEU A 560 3.22 -36.88 8.35
CA LEU A 560 1.88 -36.63 7.83
C LEU A 560 1.68 -35.12 7.62
N ALA A 561 1.98 -34.31 8.64
CA ALA A 561 1.92 -32.85 8.55
C ALA A 561 2.85 -32.28 7.46
N SER A 562 4.11 -32.76 7.39
CA SER A 562 5.03 -32.36 6.32
C SER A 562 4.52 -32.71 4.92
N SER A 563 3.92 -33.89 4.76
CA SER A 563 3.41 -34.35 3.46
C SER A 563 2.19 -33.55 3.03
N PHE A 564 1.32 -33.17 3.96
CA PHE A 564 0.18 -32.29 3.68
C PHE A 564 0.66 -30.90 3.23
N ALA A 565 1.65 -30.31 3.91
CA ALA A 565 2.20 -29.02 3.50
C ALA A 565 2.79 -29.04 2.07
N VAL A 566 3.53 -30.11 1.74
CA VAL A 566 4.05 -30.33 0.37
C VAL A 566 2.92 -30.58 -0.63
N LYS A 567 1.87 -31.31 -0.25
CA LYS A 567 0.67 -31.53 -1.10
C LYS A 567 -0.01 -30.21 -1.45
N VAL A 568 -0.19 -29.32 -0.48
CA VAL A 568 -0.77 -27.97 -0.70
C VAL A 568 0.07 -27.17 -1.69
N LEU A 569 1.38 -27.07 -1.46
CA LEU A 569 2.30 -26.34 -2.34
C LEU A 569 2.33 -26.90 -3.77
N ARG A 570 2.46 -28.22 -3.91
CA ARG A 570 2.49 -28.87 -5.22
C ARG A 570 1.18 -28.70 -5.97
N SER A 571 0.05 -28.82 -5.27
CA SER A 571 -1.26 -28.62 -5.89
C SER A 571 -1.40 -27.18 -6.37
N LEU A 572 -0.95 -26.21 -5.56
CA LEU A 572 -0.97 -24.79 -5.93
C LEU A 572 -0.14 -24.52 -7.19
N GLU A 573 1.10 -25.02 -7.23
CA GLU A 573 1.98 -24.89 -8.39
C GLU A 573 1.33 -25.48 -9.66
N THR A 574 0.77 -26.68 -9.57
CA THR A 574 0.08 -27.32 -10.69
C THR A 574 -1.15 -26.52 -11.16
N TYR A 575 -1.93 -25.97 -10.22
CA TYR A 575 -3.11 -25.16 -10.56
C TYR A 575 -2.73 -23.81 -11.19
N LEU A 576 -1.70 -23.14 -10.68
CA LEU A 576 -1.20 -21.89 -11.26
C LEU A 576 -0.61 -22.10 -12.66
N ASN A 577 0.09 -23.22 -12.90
CA ASN A 577 0.57 -23.57 -14.25
C ASN A 577 -0.60 -23.75 -15.24
N LYS A 578 -1.67 -24.43 -14.82
CA LYS A 578 -2.89 -24.57 -15.63
C LYS A 578 -3.49 -23.20 -15.95
N LEU A 579 -3.71 -22.35 -14.94
CA LEU A 579 -4.27 -21.01 -15.10
C LEU A 579 -3.35 -20.09 -15.92
N SER A 580 -2.03 -20.30 -15.88
CA SER A 580 -1.08 -19.54 -16.69
C SER A 580 -1.30 -19.81 -18.18
N GLY A 581 -1.53 -21.08 -18.56
CA GLY A 581 -1.87 -21.46 -19.93
C GLY A 581 -3.23 -20.90 -20.40
N GLU A 582 -4.20 -20.77 -19.50
CA GLU A 582 -5.53 -20.26 -19.81
C GLU A 582 -5.57 -18.72 -19.92
N THR A 583 -4.82 -18.02 -19.07
CA THR A 583 -4.88 -16.54 -18.94
C THR A 583 -3.78 -15.82 -19.71
N GLY A 584 -2.69 -16.53 -20.06
CA GLY A 584 -1.47 -15.95 -20.61
C GLY A 584 -0.61 -15.20 -19.58
N LEU A 585 -1.00 -15.19 -18.30
CA LEU A 585 -0.20 -14.62 -17.21
C LEU A 585 0.84 -15.62 -16.73
N ARG A 586 2.06 -15.18 -16.42
CA ARG A 586 3.06 -16.00 -15.73
C ARG A 586 2.74 -16.08 -14.22
N LEU A 587 1.90 -17.01 -13.81
CA LEU A 587 1.46 -17.16 -12.42
C LEU A 587 2.42 -18.05 -11.64
N LEU A 588 2.93 -17.59 -10.49
CA LEU A 588 3.91 -18.33 -9.69
C LEU A 588 3.51 -18.42 -8.22
N ALA A 589 3.79 -19.58 -7.60
CA ALA A 589 3.64 -19.76 -6.16
C ALA A 589 4.80 -19.12 -5.38
N SER A 590 4.50 -18.53 -4.23
CA SER A 590 5.47 -17.88 -3.33
C SER A 590 5.18 -18.25 -1.88
N VAL A 591 6.22 -18.23 -1.04
CA VAL A 591 6.11 -18.24 0.44
C VAL A 591 6.84 -17.06 1.07
N ALA A 592 7.36 -16.16 0.23
CA ALA A 592 8.07 -14.96 0.64
C ALA A 592 7.26 -13.71 0.25
N PRO A 593 6.22 -13.35 1.01
CA PRO A 593 5.37 -12.23 0.65
C PRO A 593 6.14 -10.91 0.73
N CYS A 594 5.90 -10.03 -0.23
CA CYS A 594 6.57 -8.75 -0.37
C CYS A 594 6.11 -7.72 0.68
N GLU A 595 4.93 -7.93 1.27
CA GLU A 595 4.41 -7.26 2.47
C GLU A 595 4.02 -8.31 3.52
N ASP A 596 4.00 -7.96 4.80
CA ASP A 596 3.62 -8.88 5.88
C ASP A 596 2.17 -8.61 6.36
N PRO A 597 1.16 -9.35 5.85
CA PRO A 597 -0.22 -9.23 6.30
C PRO A 597 -0.56 -10.11 7.51
N SER A 598 0.43 -10.78 8.11
CA SER A 598 0.20 -11.87 9.06
C SER A 598 -0.62 -11.46 10.29
N ALA A 599 -0.32 -10.31 10.88
CA ALA A 599 -1.07 -9.76 12.00
C ALA A 599 -2.50 -9.40 11.60
N ARG A 600 -2.68 -8.83 10.39
CA ARG A 600 -4.00 -8.45 9.87
C ARG A 600 -4.89 -9.67 9.65
N PHE A 601 -4.33 -10.73 9.07
CA PHE A 601 -5.02 -12.01 8.86
C PHE A 601 -5.45 -12.62 10.19
N ALA A 602 -4.51 -12.77 11.13
CA ALA A 602 -4.82 -13.36 12.43
C ALA A 602 -5.89 -12.55 13.19
N LEU A 603 -5.80 -11.21 13.18
CA LEU A 603 -6.82 -10.35 13.80
C LEU A 603 -8.19 -10.51 13.13
N ALA A 604 -8.26 -10.62 11.81
CA ALA A 604 -9.52 -10.84 11.11
C ALA A 604 -10.14 -12.19 11.49
N ASP A 605 -9.33 -13.25 11.60
CA ASP A 605 -9.80 -14.58 11.98
C ASP A 605 -10.26 -14.65 13.44
N THR A 606 -9.60 -13.94 14.36
CA THR A 606 -10.02 -13.85 15.78
C THR A 606 -11.41 -13.22 15.99
N LYS A 607 -11.91 -12.48 15.00
CA LYS A 607 -13.24 -11.88 15.02
C LYS A 607 -14.31 -12.82 14.43
N ARG A 608 -13.90 -13.78 13.60
CA ARG A 608 -14.81 -14.65 12.82
C ARG A 608 -14.97 -16.05 13.41
N PHE A 609 -13.91 -16.60 13.98
CA PHE A 609 -13.87 -17.97 14.47
C PHE A 609 -13.72 -18.04 16.00
N ASP A 610 -14.07 -19.19 16.56
CA ASP A 610 -13.84 -19.46 17.98
C ASP A 610 -12.33 -19.40 18.30
N LYS A 611 -11.97 -18.53 19.24
CA LYS A 611 -10.59 -18.25 19.63
C LYS A 611 -9.85 -19.47 20.15
N PHE A 612 -10.56 -20.49 20.65
CA PHE A 612 -9.93 -21.73 21.14
C PHE A 612 -9.46 -22.66 20.01
N LYS A 613 -9.96 -22.48 18.79
CA LYS A 613 -9.59 -23.29 17.61
C LYS A 613 -8.48 -22.66 16.77
N LEU A 614 -8.13 -21.40 17.04
CA LEU A 614 -7.15 -20.65 16.26
C LEU A 614 -5.72 -21.01 16.67
N VAL A 615 -4.88 -21.25 15.67
CA VAL A 615 -3.44 -21.44 15.82
C VAL A 615 -2.73 -20.20 15.29
N PHE A 616 -2.04 -19.46 16.16
CA PHE A 616 -1.31 -18.24 15.81
C PHE A 616 -0.08 -18.06 16.71
N GLN A 617 0.81 -17.15 16.30
CA GLN A 617 1.96 -16.69 17.08
C GLN A 617 1.66 -15.39 17.81
N GLY A 618 2.49 -15.05 18.80
CA GLY A 618 2.32 -13.83 19.60
C GLY A 618 1.29 -13.98 20.73
N SER A 619 0.75 -12.85 21.19
CA SER A 619 -0.27 -12.83 22.25
C SER A 619 -1.67 -12.76 21.67
N ARG A 620 -2.71 -13.05 22.48
CA ARG A 620 -4.12 -12.90 22.06
C ARG A 620 -4.47 -11.48 21.62
N GLU A 621 -3.78 -10.47 22.13
CA GLU A 621 -3.99 -9.07 21.76
C GLU A 621 -3.25 -8.68 20.47
N LYS A 622 -2.15 -9.38 20.18
CA LYS A 622 -1.28 -9.13 19.02
C LYS A 622 -0.94 -10.46 18.33
N PRO A 623 -1.96 -11.16 17.80
CA PRO A 623 -1.74 -12.42 17.11
C PRO A 623 -1.17 -12.15 15.72
N TYR A 624 -0.33 -13.05 15.23
CA TYR A 624 0.19 -13.04 13.86
C TYR A 624 0.45 -14.47 13.36
N TYR A 625 0.62 -14.63 12.05
CA TYR A 625 0.95 -15.90 11.39
C TYR A 625 2.40 -15.96 10.92
N THR A 626 2.91 -17.16 10.68
CA THR A 626 4.29 -17.32 10.18
C THR A 626 4.40 -16.93 8.70
N VAL A 627 5.49 -16.24 8.35
CA VAL A 627 5.88 -15.87 6.97
C VAL A 627 7.28 -16.39 6.65
N ASN A 628 7.61 -16.55 5.36
CA ASN A 628 8.94 -16.92 4.85
C ASN A 628 9.49 -18.29 5.28
N GLN A 629 8.76 -19.10 6.05
CA GLN A 629 9.31 -20.33 6.65
C GLN A 629 8.29 -21.47 6.73
N PRO A 630 8.75 -22.74 6.60
CA PRO A 630 7.94 -23.95 6.76
C PRO A 630 7.66 -24.31 8.22
N SER A 631 8.25 -23.57 9.16
CA SER A 631 8.17 -23.81 10.60
C SER A 631 8.06 -22.50 11.37
N VAL A 632 7.49 -22.58 12.57
CA VAL A 632 7.49 -21.45 13.50
C VAL A 632 8.92 -21.07 13.86
N ARG A 633 9.25 -19.79 13.74
CA ARG A 633 10.61 -19.27 13.86
C ARG A 633 11.24 -19.41 15.25
N SER A 634 10.42 -19.48 16.30
CA SER A 634 10.87 -19.59 17.70
C SER A 634 11.16 -21.03 18.13
N THR A 635 10.88 -22.02 17.28
CA THR A 635 11.00 -23.44 17.62
C THR A 635 12.33 -24.03 17.17
N TYR A 636 12.94 -24.86 18.01
CA TYR A 636 14.08 -25.68 17.61
C TYR A 636 13.63 -26.75 16.62
N MET A 637 14.32 -26.83 15.49
CA MET A 637 14.20 -27.91 14.53
C MET A 637 15.60 -28.36 14.13
N PRO A 638 15.94 -29.68 14.17
CA PRO A 638 17.25 -30.15 13.70
C PRO A 638 17.53 -29.64 12.29
N LEU A 639 18.70 -29.00 12.09
CA LEU A 639 19.00 -28.24 10.88
C LEU A 639 18.88 -29.07 9.60
N LYS A 640 19.33 -30.33 9.63
CA LYS A 640 19.15 -31.29 8.54
C LYS A 640 17.67 -31.51 8.16
N ARG A 641 16.78 -31.62 9.16
CA ARG A 641 15.33 -31.79 8.91
C ARG A 641 14.76 -30.51 8.30
N ARG A 642 15.16 -29.35 8.83
CA ARG A 642 14.71 -28.04 8.35
C ARG A 642 15.14 -27.82 6.90
N ALA A 643 16.43 -27.97 6.61
CA ALA A 643 16.99 -27.77 5.28
C ALA A 643 16.34 -28.66 4.21
N LYS A 644 16.03 -29.93 4.53
CA LYS A 644 15.27 -30.80 3.62
C LYS A 644 13.88 -30.27 3.30
N LEU A 645 13.18 -29.74 4.31
CA LEU A 645 11.83 -29.21 4.11
C LEU A 645 11.87 -27.89 3.31
N GLU A 646 12.80 -27.00 3.67
CA GLU A 646 13.05 -25.73 2.96
C GLU A 646 13.40 -25.98 1.49
N GLY A 647 14.33 -26.91 1.19
CA GLY A 647 14.72 -27.23 -0.19
C GLY A 647 13.56 -27.74 -1.05
N VAL A 648 12.69 -28.58 -0.49
CA VAL A 648 11.46 -29.02 -1.19
C VAL A 648 10.51 -27.83 -1.40
N PHE A 649 10.30 -26.99 -0.39
CA PHE A 649 9.42 -25.83 -0.52
C PHE A 649 9.92 -24.87 -1.60
N HIS A 650 11.21 -24.54 -1.58
CA HIS A 650 11.83 -23.64 -2.55
C HIS A 650 11.63 -24.11 -3.99
N SER A 651 11.74 -25.42 -4.24
CA SER A 651 11.51 -26.01 -5.57
C SER A 651 10.05 -25.93 -6.05
N LEU A 652 9.09 -25.69 -5.15
CA LEU A 652 7.66 -25.57 -5.44
C LEU A 652 7.17 -24.11 -5.41
N THR A 653 8.02 -23.16 -5.04
CA THR A 653 7.66 -21.75 -4.85
C THR A 653 8.54 -20.85 -5.73
N LEU A 654 8.38 -21.01 -7.05
CA LEU A 654 9.21 -20.36 -8.06
C LEU A 654 9.01 -18.85 -8.19
N GLY A 655 8.02 -18.26 -7.50
CA GLY A 655 7.78 -16.82 -7.44
C GLY A 655 8.55 -16.11 -6.31
N GLY A 656 8.93 -16.84 -5.25
CA GLY A 656 9.74 -16.29 -4.17
C GLY A 656 9.86 -17.19 -2.93
N HIS A 657 11.07 -17.27 -2.39
CA HIS A 657 11.41 -18.09 -1.22
C HIS A 657 12.79 -17.73 -0.65
N VAL A 658 13.00 -17.99 0.64
CA VAL A 658 14.28 -17.75 1.31
C VAL A 658 14.33 -18.46 2.66
N MET A 659 15.40 -19.20 2.92
CA MET A 659 15.66 -19.76 4.24
C MET A 659 16.30 -18.67 5.12
N LEU A 660 15.54 -18.11 6.07
CA LEU A 660 16.10 -17.21 7.09
C LEU A 660 16.65 -18.04 8.25
N LEU A 661 17.99 -18.14 8.36
CA LEU A 661 18.66 -18.96 9.35
C LEU A 661 19.26 -18.10 10.48
N GLY A 662 18.62 -18.14 11.65
CA GLY A 662 19.13 -17.48 12.85
C GLY A 662 20.41 -18.13 13.34
N ILE A 663 21.50 -17.38 13.45
CA ILE A 663 22.80 -17.88 13.92
C ILE A 663 23.28 -17.13 15.16
N GLY A 664 23.96 -17.85 16.05
CA GLY A 664 24.68 -17.29 17.19
C GLY A 664 26.06 -16.74 16.82
N ASP A 665 26.99 -16.87 17.74
CA ASP A 665 28.42 -16.71 17.45
C ASP A 665 28.95 -18.05 16.93
N VAL A 666 29.43 -18.05 15.68
CA VAL A 666 29.78 -19.26 14.93
C VAL A 666 31.15 -19.06 14.31
N ALA A 667 31.98 -20.11 14.27
CA ALA A 667 33.26 -20.04 13.60
C ALA A 667 33.09 -19.91 12.07
N LEU A 668 34.00 -19.19 11.44
CA LEU A 668 33.92 -18.89 10.01
C LEU A 668 33.91 -20.14 9.13
N GLU A 669 34.73 -21.13 9.49
CA GLU A 669 34.86 -22.40 8.75
C GLU A 669 33.54 -23.19 8.77
N ASP A 670 32.86 -23.22 9.93
CA ASP A 670 31.58 -23.88 10.09
C ASP A 670 30.47 -23.26 9.23
N LEU A 671 30.46 -21.93 9.07
CA LEU A 671 29.48 -21.25 8.21
C LEU A 671 29.70 -21.59 6.73
N THR A 672 30.96 -21.61 6.27
CA THR A 672 31.29 -21.90 4.86
C THR A 672 30.90 -23.33 4.50
N ILE A 673 31.26 -24.29 5.37
CA ILE A 673 30.89 -25.71 5.22
C ILE A 673 29.37 -25.87 5.26
N LEU A 674 28.70 -25.17 6.18
CA LEU A 674 27.25 -25.22 6.30
C LEU A 674 26.55 -24.74 5.03
N THR A 675 26.92 -23.58 4.47
CA THR A 675 26.28 -23.06 3.24
C THR A 675 26.38 -24.06 2.10
N ARG A 676 27.57 -24.62 1.88
CA ARG A 676 27.79 -25.67 0.86
C ARG A 676 26.87 -26.85 1.10
N ARG A 677 26.81 -27.33 2.34
CA ARG A 677 25.97 -28.46 2.72
C ARG A 677 24.47 -28.19 2.52
N LEU A 678 24.00 -27.00 2.89
CA LEU A 678 22.61 -26.57 2.67
C LEU A 678 22.26 -26.57 1.18
N PHE A 679 23.20 -26.18 0.33
CA PHE A 679 23.00 -26.06 -1.10
C PHE A 679 23.10 -27.41 -1.82
N GLU A 680 24.13 -28.21 -1.54
CA GLU A 680 24.40 -29.50 -2.20
C GLU A 680 23.52 -30.64 -1.69
N GLU A 681 23.47 -30.86 -0.37
CA GLU A 681 22.80 -32.04 0.19
C GLU A 681 21.28 -31.88 0.27
N TYR A 682 20.80 -30.64 0.42
CA TYR A 682 19.39 -30.38 0.73
C TYR A 682 18.66 -29.55 -0.32
N GLY A 683 19.37 -29.00 -1.31
CA GLY A 683 18.77 -28.24 -2.41
C GLY A 683 18.13 -26.92 -1.98
N VAL A 684 18.62 -26.30 -0.89
CA VAL A 684 18.14 -24.98 -0.47
C VAL A 684 18.47 -23.96 -1.57
N GLY A 685 17.44 -23.35 -2.15
CA GLY A 685 17.57 -22.39 -3.25
C GLY A 685 18.10 -20.99 -2.87
N ALA A 686 17.86 -20.54 -1.64
CA ALA A 686 18.21 -19.20 -1.18
C ALA A 686 18.38 -19.18 0.34
N LEU A 687 19.39 -18.45 0.82
CA LEU A 687 19.78 -18.39 2.23
C LEU A 687 20.10 -16.96 2.66
N ALA A 688 19.55 -16.56 3.80
CA ALA A 688 19.97 -15.34 4.50
C ALA A 688 20.22 -15.64 5.98
N TYR A 689 21.42 -15.28 6.46
CA TYR A 689 21.78 -15.42 7.87
C TYR A 689 21.16 -14.30 8.70
N ASP A 690 20.48 -14.66 9.79
CA ASP A 690 19.86 -13.72 10.70
C ASP A 690 20.66 -13.59 11.99
N LYS A 691 21.17 -12.38 12.25
CA LYS A 691 21.80 -11.98 13.51
C LYS A 691 21.08 -10.78 14.10
N ALA A 692 20.79 -10.84 15.38
CA ALA A 692 20.38 -9.65 16.12
C ALA A 692 21.62 -8.86 16.53
N LEU A 693 21.60 -7.54 16.34
CA LEU A 693 22.73 -6.66 16.64
C LEU A 693 22.27 -5.46 17.46
N THR A 694 23.16 -4.94 18.28
CA THR A 694 22.97 -3.72 19.07
C THR A 694 24.02 -2.69 18.66
N SER A 695 23.60 -1.56 18.11
CA SER A 695 24.45 -0.40 17.82
C SER A 695 24.30 0.67 18.91
N CYS A 696 25.42 1.23 19.36
CA CYS A 696 25.47 2.31 20.34
C CYS A 696 25.92 3.62 19.69
N SER A 697 25.03 4.61 19.61
CA SER A 697 25.35 5.92 19.02
C SER A 697 26.31 6.76 19.88
N SER A 698 26.54 6.39 21.14
CA SER A 698 27.45 7.12 22.04
C SER A 698 28.91 6.74 21.82
N CYS A 699 29.22 5.47 21.56
CA CYS A 699 30.59 5.00 21.33
C CYS A 699 30.81 4.40 19.94
N GLN A 700 29.79 4.41 19.08
CA GLN A 700 29.81 3.92 17.69
C GLN A 700 30.21 2.45 17.54
N ARG A 701 30.05 1.65 18.61
CA ARG A 701 30.33 0.21 18.61
C ARG A 701 29.07 -0.62 18.43
N ILE A 702 29.23 -1.80 17.84
CA ILE A 702 28.17 -2.77 17.60
C ILE A 702 28.47 -4.08 18.32
N PHE A 703 27.44 -4.72 18.83
CA PHE A 703 27.52 -5.93 19.64
C PHE A 703 26.51 -6.96 19.15
N ASN A 704 26.89 -8.23 19.22
CA ASN A 704 25.99 -9.34 18.92
C ASN A 704 24.91 -9.48 19.99
N GLY A 705 23.70 -9.80 19.55
CA GLY A 705 22.50 -9.92 20.36
C GLY A 705 21.82 -8.59 20.67
N LEU A 706 20.71 -8.67 21.40
CA LEU A 706 19.92 -7.52 21.85
C LEU A 706 20.36 -7.12 23.27
N LYS A 707 21.25 -6.13 23.39
CA LYS A 707 21.81 -5.68 24.67
C LYS A 707 21.09 -4.42 25.16
N THR A 708 20.52 -4.48 26.37
CA THR A 708 19.78 -3.36 26.97
C THR A 708 20.67 -2.17 27.37
N ARG A 709 21.97 -2.43 27.56
CA ARG A 709 23.02 -1.42 27.82
C ARG A 709 24.22 -1.71 26.92
N CYS A 710 24.90 -0.66 26.47
CA CYS A 710 26.15 -0.78 25.72
C CYS A 710 27.21 -1.48 26.58
N PRO A 711 27.74 -2.65 26.16
CA PRO A 711 28.80 -3.35 26.89
C PRO A 711 30.10 -2.54 27.04
N SER A 712 30.34 -1.55 26.17
CA SER A 712 31.59 -0.78 26.16
C SER A 712 31.52 0.54 26.94
N CYS A 713 30.39 1.25 26.95
CA CYS A 713 30.29 2.57 27.60
C CYS A 713 29.11 2.70 28.57
N GLY A 714 28.30 1.66 28.76
CA GLY A 714 27.16 1.65 29.67
C GLY A 714 25.94 2.46 29.22
N ALA A 715 25.99 3.13 28.06
CA ALA A 715 24.88 3.88 27.49
C ALA A 715 23.62 3.02 27.29
N SER A 716 22.44 3.65 27.41
CA SER A 716 21.15 2.96 27.33
C SER A 716 20.04 3.86 26.77
N GLY A 717 18.83 3.31 26.62
CA GLY A 717 17.67 4.05 26.14
C GLY A 717 17.83 4.47 24.68
N ARG A 718 17.63 5.76 24.37
CA ARG A 718 17.63 6.30 22.99
C ARG A 718 18.98 6.23 22.28
N THR A 719 20.06 5.94 23.00
CA THR A 719 21.41 5.76 22.42
C THR A 719 21.62 4.37 21.84
N ILE A 720 20.69 3.45 22.08
CA ILE A 720 20.76 2.07 21.62
C ILE A 720 19.77 1.85 20.47
N THR A 721 20.27 1.37 19.34
CA THR A 721 19.46 0.91 18.21
C THR A 721 19.71 -0.57 17.99
N TYR A 722 18.64 -1.36 17.85
CA TYR A 722 18.76 -2.78 17.51
C TYR A 722 18.59 -2.97 16.01
N TYR A 723 19.34 -3.91 15.43
CA TYR A 723 19.16 -4.36 14.06
C TYR A 723 18.82 -5.85 14.05
N GLY A 724 17.97 -6.24 13.11
CA GLY A 724 17.39 -7.57 13.02
C GLY A 724 16.53 -7.67 11.76
N ARG A 725 16.18 -8.88 11.36
CA ARG A 725 15.35 -9.12 10.17
C ARG A 725 14.28 -10.17 10.45
N SER A 726 13.07 -9.99 9.94
CA SER A 726 12.00 -11.00 9.89
C SER A 726 11.57 -11.33 8.47
N SER A 727 11.96 -10.46 7.54
CA SER A 727 12.06 -10.66 6.11
C SER A 727 13.55 -10.76 5.74
N PRO A 728 13.92 -10.92 4.46
CA PRO A 728 15.32 -10.89 4.04
C PRO A 728 16.06 -9.58 4.35
N LEU A 729 15.35 -8.47 4.53
CA LEU A 729 15.95 -7.15 4.77
C LEU A 729 16.23 -6.91 6.25
N TYR A 730 17.45 -6.44 6.55
CA TYR A 730 17.73 -5.87 7.86
C TYR A 730 17.01 -4.55 8.06
N LYS A 731 16.45 -4.36 9.25
CA LYS A 731 15.80 -3.11 9.63
C LYS A 731 16.26 -2.68 11.02
N PRO A 732 16.44 -1.36 11.27
CA PRO A 732 16.59 -0.84 12.61
C PRO A 732 15.27 -0.97 13.40
N SER A 733 15.34 -1.12 14.71
CA SER A 733 14.20 -1.41 15.59
C SER A 733 13.12 -0.34 15.66
N VAL A 734 13.45 0.88 15.21
CA VAL A 734 12.49 1.97 15.04
C VAL A 734 11.49 1.68 13.92
N LEU A 735 11.84 0.83 12.95
CA LEU A 735 10.99 0.45 11.82
C LEU A 735 10.29 -0.91 12.02
N TRP A 736 10.58 -1.64 13.10
CA TRP A 736 9.93 -2.94 13.34
C TRP A 736 8.47 -2.75 13.72
N SER A 737 7.60 -3.47 13.03
CA SER A 737 6.24 -3.68 13.50
C SER A 737 6.21 -4.51 14.79
N PRO A 738 5.09 -4.54 15.54
CA PRO A 738 4.97 -5.35 16.75
C PRO A 738 5.25 -6.84 16.52
N GLU A 739 4.75 -7.41 15.44
CA GLU A 739 4.94 -8.81 15.03
C GLU A 739 6.37 -9.07 14.54
N GLU A 740 6.98 -8.16 13.77
CA GLU A 740 8.39 -8.27 13.40
C GLU A 740 9.28 -8.28 14.65
N ARG A 741 8.99 -7.41 15.63
CA ARG A 741 9.72 -7.35 16.90
C ARG A 741 9.61 -8.65 17.68
N ASP A 742 8.41 -9.22 17.79
CA ASP A 742 8.22 -10.50 18.48
C ASP A 742 8.95 -11.64 17.75
N SER A 743 8.82 -11.70 16.42
CA SER A 743 9.49 -12.68 15.56
C SER A 743 11.02 -12.61 15.66
N ILE A 744 11.62 -11.41 15.64
CA ILE A 744 13.07 -11.21 15.75
C ILE A 744 13.59 -11.56 17.16
N THR A 745 12.87 -11.14 18.20
CA THR A 745 13.30 -11.32 19.59
C THR A 745 13.24 -12.78 20.01
N ARG A 746 12.20 -13.51 19.58
CA ARG A 746 11.98 -14.93 19.92
C ARG A 746 12.59 -15.91 18.94
N ALA A 747 13.20 -15.44 17.85
CA ALA A 747 13.83 -16.31 16.86
C ALA A 747 14.79 -17.30 17.51
N TYR A 748 14.64 -18.58 17.19
CA TYR A 748 15.62 -19.59 17.56
C TYR A 748 16.92 -19.33 16.80
N ARG A 749 18.05 -19.37 17.51
CA ARG A 749 19.39 -19.17 16.95
C ARG A 749 20.18 -20.45 17.12
N TYR A 750 20.69 -20.97 16.02
CA TYR A 750 21.52 -22.16 16.03
C TYR A 750 22.90 -21.82 16.56
N GLU A 751 23.35 -22.59 17.54
CA GLU A 751 24.75 -22.76 17.89
C GLU A 751 25.24 -23.85 16.92
N LEU A 752 26.07 -23.46 15.95
CA LEU A 752 26.49 -24.30 14.83
C LEU A 752 27.76 -25.07 15.17
#